data_AF-A0A814V8W9-F1
#
_entry.id   AF-A0A814V8W9-F1
#
_cell.length_a   1.000
_cell.length_b   1.000
_cell.length_c   1.000
_cell.angle_alpha   90.00
_cell.angle_beta   90.00
_cell.angle_gamma   90.00
#
_symmetry.space_group_name_H-M   'P 1'
#
loop_
_entity.id
_entity.type
_entity.pdbx_description
1 polymer ?
#
loop_
_entity_poly.entity_id
_entity_poly.type
_entity_poly.pdbx_seq_one_letter_code
_entity_poly.pdbx_strand_id
1 'polypeptide(L)'
;MATRKNLEPSNKDKATRSNGKNDHEHSHQSTHDQSEIQCFFNACDREASEKLLRDAYTNYKQKNGIYMLRQSQRDESKFILSLIKDGQCFHYRTHHNGDGTFLDEQTNSSFYSLDDLLEFYQGDGVRYLRCPLTIPLHGYSLPAFAQRRGITTILHQAATRGQRDVIQSILNDQNCPDIHSKNEEGNTPLHEACFFGRDDAVKVLLQAGASWKLVNRLGWTSLHQAALGNSPTIIDLLIKRIHADIDVRNPFNLYAPIHCAAANNHLEAIGIIIAHDSPLRPLTEDGETPYDLAVKQNGTECAEKLAAIQSKPAVSRRSSYYHGSLTSNQMRALLNCFKKQDGLFFVRQSSSVQDDYAISIIWHNRLIHEKLHKKNSYSYYFETRLHYHDSLEHAMDYFMKIYKGVVKPLSPEAAKVAYANDFSPSISQRLFSSNSRILKSSNHFLPESSSFDTTGTSDSHPFNKGRTQTVHNKQQMLPTIEKRLVDPLVNKRVVIIREEQLKFGKVLGEGNFGKVYAGEYREEHGRSVPVAIKALKATMDASAREEMKKEAFVMKELSHPCIVRLYGVCQSRKMNSTLMVQELLSMGALLDYLKKHVENATRTLFSFWVIQIIHGMAYMERKRFVHRDLAARNILMQSHSRIKISDFGLSRSVDSNDYYVQHSDTPIPIAWYAPESLFHYKFTSKSDVWSFGVTMWEIYSFGQYPYGSMPTEEITQFIEANGRLQRPAGCSSSVYEIMLWCWTHEPHDRPSFRDLLKFLANRSEFSKAVRHFQSLSNY
;
A
#
# COMPACT_ATOMS: atom_id res chain seq x y z
N MET A 1 -53.87 57.98 -18.80
CA MET A 1 -52.40 58.02 -18.62
C MET A 1 -51.88 56.59 -18.72
N ALA A 2 -51.65 56.12 -19.93
CA ALA A 2 -50.34 56.08 -20.60
C ALA A 2 -49.55 54.80 -20.28
N THR A 3 -49.96 53.73 -20.96
CA THR A 3 -49.12 52.67 -21.53
C THR A 3 -48.01 53.22 -22.43
N ARG A 4 -46.81 52.64 -22.40
CA ARG A 4 -45.78 52.52 -23.48
C ARG A 4 -44.47 52.02 -22.82
N LYS A 5 -43.68 51.08 -23.36
CA LYS A 5 -43.40 50.71 -24.75
C LYS A 5 -42.90 49.25 -24.83
N ASN A 6 -43.41 48.53 -25.82
CA ASN A 6 -42.84 47.34 -26.44
C ASN A 6 -41.51 47.67 -27.17
N LEU A 7 -40.67 46.65 -27.40
CA LEU A 7 -40.23 46.15 -28.73
C LEU A 7 -38.82 45.51 -28.68
N GLU A 8 -38.75 44.18 -28.79
CA GLU A 8 -37.81 43.51 -29.72
C GLU A 8 -38.31 43.73 -31.18
N PRO A 9 -37.77 43.07 -32.22
CA PRO A 9 -36.42 43.01 -32.80
C PRO A 9 -36.44 43.48 -34.28
N SER A 10 -35.29 43.63 -34.94
CA SER A 10 -35.22 43.78 -36.42
C SER A 10 -33.92 43.15 -36.94
N ASN A 11 -34.01 42.12 -37.80
CA ASN A 11 -34.02 42.19 -39.28
C ASN A 11 -32.73 42.81 -39.83
N LYS A 12 -32.09 42.36 -40.91
CA LYS A 12 -32.19 41.26 -41.86
C LYS A 12 -31.09 41.58 -42.90
N ASP A 13 -30.64 40.58 -43.64
CA ASP A 13 -30.07 40.68 -44.99
C ASP A 13 -28.72 41.39 -45.19
N LYS A 14 -27.73 40.64 -45.68
CA LYS A 14 -27.26 40.81 -47.06
C LYS A 14 -26.34 39.68 -47.50
N ALA A 15 -26.78 39.03 -48.57
CA ALA A 15 -26.02 38.11 -49.38
C ALA A 15 -25.00 38.86 -50.26
N THR A 16 -23.82 38.26 -50.43
CA THR A 16 -23.07 38.33 -51.70
C THR A 16 -22.44 36.97 -51.98
N ARG A 17 -22.89 36.36 -53.09
CA ARG A 17 -22.28 35.21 -53.75
C ARG A 17 -21.03 35.67 -54.51
N SER A 18 -19.96 34.89 -54.45
CA SER A 18 -19.13 34.64 -55.64
C SER A 18 -18.54 33.22 -55.58
N ASN A 19 -18.69 32.53 -56.70
CA ASN A 19 -18.34 31.13 -56.95
C ASN A 19 -16.83 30.90 -57.05
N GLY A 20 -16.38 29.69 -56.70
CA GLY A 20 -15.09 29.15 -57.15
C GLY A 20 -14.75 27.82 -56.49
N LYS A 21 -14.83 26.74 -57.28
CA LYS A 21 -14.52 25.33 -56.95
C LYS A 21 -13.13 25.15 -56.33
N ASN A 22 -12.98 24.18 -55.42
CA ASN A 22 -12.07 23.03 -55.57
C ASN A 22 -12.19 22.07 -54.38
N ASP A 23 -12.21 20.78 -54.70
CA ASP A 23 -12.07 19.64 -53.79
C ASP A 23 -10.80 19.77 -52.93
N HIS A 24 -10.86 19.39 -51.64
CA HIS A 24 -9.78 18.75 -50.88
C HIS A 24 -10.26 18.35 -49.47
N GLU A 25 -10.26 17.03 -49.24
CA GLU A 25 -9.90 16.32 -48.00
C GLU A 25 -10.15 17.03 -46.65
N HIS A 26 -11.21 16.62 -45.94
CA HIS A 26 -11.32 16.87 -44.51
C HIS A 26 -10.46 15.87 -43.74
N SER A 27 -9.26 16.32 -43.38
CA SER A 27 -8.43 15.73 -42.33
C SER A 27 -9.09 15.92 -40.96
N HIS A 28 -9.58 14.82 -40.40
CA HIS A 28 -9.83 14.74 -38.96
C HIS A 28 -8.47 14.73 -38.24
N GLN A 29 -8.06 15.89 -37.71
CA GLN A 29 -6.93 15.98 -36.79
C GLN A 29 -7.33 15.38 -35.44
N SER A 30 -6.79 14.18 -35.16
CA SER A 30 -6.80 13.53 -33.86
C SER A 30 -5.95 14.31 -32.86
N THR A 31 -6.51 14.56 -31.68
CA THR A 31 -5.83 15.23 -30.57
C THR A 31 -4.89 14.27 -29.83
N HIS A 32 -3.59 14.53 -30.00
CA HIS A 32 -2.43 14.24 -29.12
C HIS A 32 -2.00 12.78 -28.85
N ASP A 33 -1.12 12.34 -29.76
CA ASP A 33 -0.06 11.32 -29.61
C ASP A 33 0.69 11.39 -28.27
N GLN A 34 0.59 10.33 -27.48
CA GLN A 34 1.70 9.88 -26.65
C GLN A 34 2.57 8.98 -27.52
N SER A 35 3.71 9.49 -27.97
CA SER A 35 4.66 8.81 -28.86
C SER A 35 4.89 7.35 -28.46
N GLU A 36 4.44 6.42 -29.29
CA GLU A 36 4.74 5.00 -29.17
C GLU A 36 6.27 4.81 -29.14
N ILE A 37 6.81 4.04 -28.18
CA ILE A 37 8.26 3.84 -28.07
C ILE A 37 8.71 2.90 -29.19
N GLN A 38 9.09 3.48 -30.32
CA GLN A 38 9.58 2.77 -31.50
C GLN A 38 11.08 2.53 -31.39
N CYS A 39 11.52 1.65 -30.50
CA CYS A 39 12.93 1.28 -30.35
C CYS A 39 13.18 -0.23 -30.42
N PHE A 40 12.19 -1.00 -30.90
CA PHE A 40 12.27 -2.44 -30.98
C PHE A 40 12.88 -2.92 -32.30
N PHE A 41 13.74 -3.92 -32.19
CA PHE A 41 14.33 -4.61 -33.33
C PHE A 41 14.00 -6.10 -33.20
N ASN A 42 13.54 -6.70 -34.29
CA ASN A 42 13.33 -8.15 -34.38
C ASN A 42 14.63 -8.91 -34.13
N ALA A 43 14.61 -10.23 -34.29
CA ALA A 43 15.74 -11.14 -34.11
C ALA A 43 17.10 -10.58 -34.63
N CYS A 44 17.84 -9.93 -33.73
CA CYS A 44 19.04 -9.16 -34.02
C CYS A 44 20.17 -9.68 -33.14
N ASP A 45 21.26 -10.12 -33.78
CA ASP A 45 22.43 -10.60 -33.06
C ASP A 45 23.17 -9.46 -32.36
N ARG A 46 24.13 -9.86 -31.53
CA ARG A 46 24.90 -8.92 -30.74
C ARG A 46 25.74 -8.00 -31.64
N GLU A 47 26.42 -8.53 -32.64
CA GLU A 47 27.36 -7.77 -33.48
C GLU A 47 26.64 -6.71 -34.32
N ALA A 48 25.50 -7.07 -34.92
CA ALA A 48 24.63 -6.16 -35.64
C ALA A 48 24.09 -5.05 -34.71
N SER A 49 23.68 -5.40 -33.48
CA SER A 49 23.22 -4.40 -32.51
C SER A 49 24.32 -3.43 -32.07
N GLU A 50 25.55 -3.93 -31.85
CA GLU A 50 26.69 -3.09 -31.50
C GLU A 50 27.08 -2.17 -32.65
N LYS A 51 27.03 -2.65 -33.91
CA LYS A 51 27.26 -1.82 -35.09
C LYS A 51 26.25 -0.68 -35.20
N LEU A 52 24.95 -0.99 -35.11
CA LEU A 52 23.88 0.01 -35.16
C LEU A 52 24.04 1.08 -34.06
N LEU A 53 24.38 0.67 -32.84
CA LEU A 53 24.60 1.60 -31.73
C LEU A 53 25.85 2.47 -31.93
N ARG A 54 26.95 1.93 -32.47
CA ARG A 54 28.17 2.71 -32.78
C ARG A 54 27.96 3.70 -33.93
N ASP A 55 27.25 3.28 -34.97
CA ASP A 55 26.88 4.16 -36.08
C ASP A 55 25.98 5.30 -35.57
N ALA A 56 24.98 4.98 -34.75
CA ALA A 56 24.13 5.98 -34.10
C ALA A 56 24.94 6.89 -33.17
N TYR A 57 25.86 6.37 -32.37
CA TYR A 57 26.72 7.16 -31.49
C TYR A 57 27.55 8.17 -32.25
N THR A 58 28.06 7.81 -33.43
CA THR A 58 28.75 8.75 -34.32
C THR A 58 27.80 9.82 -34.85
N ASN A 59 26.63 9.41 -35.37
CA ASN A 59 25.62 10.32 -35.93
C ASN A 59 25.05 11.31 -34.91
N TYR A 60 24.89 10.88 -33.66
CA TYR A 60 24.41 11.70 -32.54
C TYR A 60 25.54 12.42 -31.79
N LYS A 61 26.68 12.67 -32.43
CA LYS A 61 27.82 13.43 -31.87
C LYS A 61 28.31 12.88 -30.54
N GLN A 62 28.47 11.56 -30.45
CA GLN A 62 29.01 10.84 -29.29
C GLN A 62 28.19 11.03 -28.00
N LYS A 63 26.87 11.13 -28.13
CA LYS A 63 25.97 11.18 -26.96
C LYS A 63 25.81 9.81 -26.31
N ASN A 64 26.01 9.77 -24.99
CA ASN A 64 25.77 8.58 -24.17
C ASN A 64 24.28 8.30 -23.97
N GLY A 65 23.94 7.02 -23.81
CA GLY A 65 22.58 6.60 -23.48
C GLY A 65 21.68 6.33 -24.69
N ILE A 66 22.24 6.24 -25.90
CA ILE A 66 21.49 5.76 -27.06
C ILE A 66 21.21 4.26 -26.84
N TYR A 67 19.96 3.84 -27.05
CA TYR A 67 19.54 2.49 -26.70
C TYR A 67 18.56 1.89 -27.71
N MET A 68 18.48 0.57 -27.72
CA MET A 68 17.55 -0.22 -28.51
C MET A 68 17.10 -1.45 -27.72
N LEU A 69 15.88 -1.92 -27.95
CA LEU A 69 15.41 -3.21 -27.45
C LEU A 69 15.40 -4.21 -28.60
N ARG A 70 15.88 -5.43 -28.38
CA ARG A 70 15.89 -6.47 -29.41
C ARG A 70 15.48 -7.84 -28.91
N GLN A 71 14.87 -8.64 -29.78
CA GLN A 71 14.64 -10.05 -29.50
C GLN A 71 15.91 -10.86 -29.78
N SER A 72 16.17 -11.86 -28.95
CA SER A 72 17.27 -12.81 -29.14
C SER A 72 17.01 -13.69 -30.37
N GLN A 73 18.00 -13.80 -31.26
CA GLN A 73 17.94 -14.74 -32.39
C GLN A 73 17.92 -16.21 -31.97
N ARG A 74 18.44 -16.54 -30.79
CA ARG A 74 18.59 -17.93 -30.32
C ARG A 74 17.42 -18.41 -29.46
N ASP A 75 16.62 -17.48 -28.97
CA ASP A 75 15.60 -17.75 -27.96
C ASP A 75 14.53 -16.66 -28.00
N GLU A 76 13.38 -16.96 -28.58
CA GLU A 76 12.29 -16.00 -28.76
C GLU A 76 11.72 -15.50 -27.44
N SER A 77 11.91 -16.23 -26.34
CA SER A 77 11.55 -15.79 -24.99
C SER A 77 12.50 -14.75 -24.40
N LYS A 78 13.62 -14.43 -25.05
CA LYS A 78 14.62 -13.50 -24.53
C LYS A 78 14.61 -12.18 -25.28
N PHE A 79 14.58 -11.12 -24.50
CA PHE A 79 14.70 -9.74 -24.94
C PHE A 79 15.97 -9.13 -24.37
N ILE A 80 16.61 -8.26 -25.14
CA ILE A 80 17.86 -7.62 -24.75
C ILE A 80 17.74 -6.11 -24.94
N LEU A 81 17.85 -5.38 -23.83
CA LEU A 81 18.07 -3.94 -23.86
C LEU A 81 19.57 -3.69 -24.11
N SER A 82 19.88 -3.04 -25.22
CA SER A 82 21.26 -2.70 -25.61
C SER A 82 21.43 -1.19 -25.59
N LEU A 83 22.51 -0.68 -24.97
CA LEU A 83 22.79 0.75 -24.88
C LEU A 83 24.28 1.04 -25.05
N ILE A 84 24.62 2.28 -25.43
CA ILE A 84 26.01 2.72 -25.62
C ILE A 84 26.44 3.83 -24.65
N LYS A 85 27.65 3.70 -24.12
CA LYS A 85 28.32 4.71 -23.29
C LYS A 85 29.80 4.74 -23.60
N ASP A 86 30.36 5.93 -23.86
CA ASP A 86 31.78 6.15 -24.11
C ASP A 86 32.34 5.23 -25.22
N GLY A 87 31.53 5.00 -26.26
CA GLY A 87 31.83 4.09 -27.38
C GLY A 87 31.68 2.59 -27.08
N GLN A 88 31.38 2.20 -25.84
CA GLN A 88 31.19 0.80 -25.42
C GLN A 88 29.70 0.43 -25.34
N CYS A 89 29.35 -0.75 -25.85
CA CYS A 89 27.99 -1.28 -25.82
C CYS A 89 27.76 -2.18 -24.60
N PHE A 90 26.60 -2.03 -23.97
CA PHE A 90 26.16 -2.81 -22.81
C PHE A 90 24.82 -3.48 -23.12
N HIS A 91 24.62 -4.69 -22.61
CA HIS A 91 23.45 -5.52 -22.90
C HIS A 91 22.85 -6.08 -21.61
N TYR A 92 21.54 -5.90 -21.44
CA TYR A 92 20.75 -6.32 -20.29
C TYR A 92 19.68 -7.29 -20.76
N ARG A 93 19.59 -8.44 -20.11
CA ARG A 93 18.74 -9.55 -20.54
C ARG A 93 17.43 -9.58 -19.76
N THR A 94 16.37 -9.87 -20.48
CA THR A 94 15.02 -10.04 -19.94
C THR A 94 14.43 -11.31 -20.52
N HIS A 95 13.79 -12.11 -19.68
CA HIS A 95 13.16 -13.37 -20.06
C HIS A 95 11.64 -13.28 -19.95
N HIS A 96 10.92 -13.76 -20.95
CA HIS A 96 9.48 -13.89 -20.91
C HIS A 96 9.09 -15.22 -20.24
N ASN A 97 8.46 -15.14 -19.07
CA ASN A 97 8.19 -16.28 -18.17
C ASN A 97 7.03 -17.20 -18.62
N GLY A 98 6.45 -16.98 -19.81
CA GLY A 98 5.31 -17.74 -20.32
C GLY A 98 3.98 -17.54 -19.57
N ASP A 99 4.00 -16.88 -18.40
CA ASP A 99 2.82 -16.39 -17.69
C ASP A 99 2.39 -14.97 -18.12
N GLY A 100 3.08 -14.40 -19.11
CA GLY A 100 2.86 -13.03 -19.60
C GLY A 100 3.78 -11.99 -18.97
N THR A 101 4.63 -12.38 -18.02
CA THR A 101 5.58 -11.47 -17.37
C THR A 101 6.97 -11.56 -17.99
N PHE A 102 7.72 -10.46 -17.85
CA PHE A 102 9.08 -10.27 -18.30
C PHE A 102 10.00 -10.14 -17.09
N LEU A 103 10.75 -11.18 -16.78
CA LEU A 103 11.75 -11.20 -15.72
C LEU A 103 13.03 -10.53 -16.20
N ASP A 104 13.39 -9.43 -15.57
CA ASP A 104 14.66 -8.75 -15.81
C ASP A 104 15.79 -9.43 -15.01
N GLU A 105 16.80 -9.96 -15.70
CA GLU A 105 17.92 -10.67 -15.06
C GLU A 105 18.78 -9.74 -14.19
N GLN A 106 18.77 -8.43 -14.47
CA GLN A 106 19.60 -7.46 -13.78
C GLN A 106 19.06 -7.09 -12.39
N THR A 107 17.74 -6.97 -12.27
CA THR A 107 17.05 -6.57 -11.03
C THR A 107 16.31 -7.69 -10.35
N ASN A 108 16.20 -8.86 -11.01
CA ASN A 108 15.36 -9.99 -10.60
C ASN A 108 13.89 -9.57 -10.34
N SER A 109 13.43 -8.55 -11.07
CA SER A 109 12.07 -8.02 -11.00
C SER A 109 11.27 -8.44 -12.22
N SER A 110 9.97 -8.69 -12.05
CA SER A 110 9.07 -9.06 -13.14
C SER A 110 8.22 -7.86 -13.58
N PHE A 111 8.06 -7.70 -14.89
CA PHE A 111 7.30 -6.64 -15.53
C PHE A 111 6.16 -7.24 -16.36
N TYR A 112 5.05 -6.53 -16.57
CA TYR A 112 3.89 -7.05 -17.32
C TYR A 112 3.89 -6.66 -18.80
N SER A 113 4.84 -5.81 -19.19
CA SER A 113 5.12 -5.39 -20.56
C SER A 113 6.57 -4.94 -20.67
N LEU A 114 7.10 -4.89 -21.90
CA LEU A 114 8.41 -4.33 -22.17
C LEU A 114 8.40 -2.79 -22.08
N ASP A 115 7.24 -2.16 -22.25
CA ASP A 115 7.05 -0.73 -21.94
C ASP A 115 7.28 -0.44 -20.45
N ASP A 116 6.71 -1.26 -19.56
CA ASP A 116 6.94 -1.15 -18.11
C ASP A 116 8.43 -1.24 -17.75
N LEU A 117 9.15 -2.16 -18.40
CA LEU A 117 10.59 -2.34 -18.22
C LEU A 117 11.37 -1.10 -18.69
N LEU A 118 11.06 -0.57 -19.87
CA LEU A 118 11.72 0.62 -20.41
C LEU A 118 11.44 1.86 -19.55
N GLU A 119 10.18 2.07 -19.14
CA GLU A 119 9.80 3.17 -18.24
C GLU A 119 10.51 3.04 -16.89
N PHE A 120 10.60 1.82 -16.34
CA PHE A 120 11.39 1.56 -15.14
C PHE A 120 12.85 1.97 -15.34
N TYR A 121 13.50 1.57 -16.42
CA TYR A 121 14.90 1.90 -16.68
C TYR A 121 15.16 3.39 -17.00
N GLN A 122 14.17 4.09 -17.53
CA GLN A 122 14.20 5.54 -17.70
C GLN A 122 14.03 6.30 -16.36
N GLY A 123 13.35 5.67 -15.40
CA GLY A 123 13.14 6.20 -14.05
C GLY A 123 14.04 5.52 -13.01
N ASP A 124 13.41 4.78 -12.08
CA ASP A 124 14.07 4.19 -10.91
C ASP A 124 15.19 3.19 -11.26
N GLY A 125 15.04 2.47 -12.37
CA GLY A 125 15.93 1.42 -12.84
C GLY A 125 17.27 1.91 -13.38
N VAL A 126 17.44 3.22 -13.61
CA VAL A 126 18.67 3.79 -14.18
C VAL A 126 19.93 3.44 -13.37
N ARG A 127 19.78 3.25 -12.05
CA ARG A 127 20.88 2.84 -11.14
C ARG A 127 21.48 1.47 -11.48
N TYR A 128 20.73 0.62 -12.18
CA TYR A 128 21.19 -0.69 -12.61
C TYR A 128 21.84 -0.64 -14.01
N LEU A 129 21.74 0.49 -14.72
CA LEU A 129 22.35 0.73 -16.02
C LEU A 129 23.71 1.42 -15.91
N ARG A 130 24.55 1.28 -16.93
CA ARG A 130 25.84 1.98 -17.00
C ARG A 130 25.72 3.48 -17.27
N CYS A 131 24.64 3.90 -17.92
CA CYS A 131 24.22 5.28 -18.10
C CYS A 131 22.69 5.35 -18.30
N PRO A 132 22.07 6.53 -18.14
CA PRO A 132 20.66 6.73 -18.43
C PRO A 132 20.29 6.43 -19.88
N LEU A 133 19.07 5.90 -20.09
CA LEU A 133 18.47 5.82 -21.41
C LEU A 133 18.07 7.23 -21.86
N THR A 134 18.71 7.76 -22.90
CA THR A 134 18.53 9.15 -23.35
C THR A 134 17.87 9.23 -24.72
N ILE A 135 18.33 8.44 -25.69
CA ILE A 135 17.89 8.53 -27.08
C ILE A 135 17.46 7.13 -27.55
N PRO A 136 16.17 6.88 -27.82
CA PRO A 136 15.76 5.64 -28.46
C PRO A 136 16.30 5.61 -29.89
N LEU A 137 16.99 4.53 -30.25
CA LEU A 137 17.32 4.24 -31.63
C LEU A 137 16.04 3.78 -32.34
N HIS A 138 15.57 4.58 -33.30
CA HIS A 138 14.30 4.33 -33.97
C HIS A 138 14.29 2.98 -34.71
N GLY A 139 13.31 2.15 -34.38
CA GLY A 139 13.06 0.83 -34.96
C GLY A 139 11.57 0.58 -35.16
N TYR A 140 11.12 -0.65 -34.92
CA TYR A 140 9.71 -1.04 -34.93
C TYR A 140 9.03 -0.75 -33.57
N SER A 141 7.70 -0.80 -33.55
CA SER A 141 6.94 -0.90 -32.31
C SER A 141 7.19 -2.24 -31.62
N LEU A 142 7.01 -2.29 -30.30
CA LEU A 142 7.09 -3.53 -29.53
C LEU A 142 6.08 -4.57 -30.05
N PRO A 143 6.36 -5.88 -29.94
CA PRO A 143 5.38 -6.92 -30.25
C PRO A 143 4.08 -6.73 -29.46
N ALA A 144 2.92 -6.96 -30.09
CA ALA A 144 1.61 -6.63 -29.51
C ALA A 144 1.38 -7.27 -28.12
N PHE A 145 1.77 -8.54 -27.93
CA PHE A 145 1.69 -9.21 -26.62
C PHE A 145 2.57 -8.56 -25.53
N ALA A 146 3.66 -7.91 -25.93
CA ALA A 146 4.65 -7.32 -25.02
C ALA A 146 4.36 -5.85 -24.69
N GLN A 147 3.33 -5.26 -25.29
CA GLN A 147 2.94 -3.88 -25.06
C GLN A 147 2.11 -3.73 -23.78
N ARG A 148 2.11 -2.54 -23.18
CA ARG A 148 1.16 -2.19 -22.09
C ARG A 148 -0.25 -1.94 -22.63
N ARG A 149 -0.34 -1.29 -23.79
CA ARG A 149 -1.57 -0.93 -24.52
C ARG A 149 -1.29 -1.05 -26.01
N GLY A 150 -2.34 -1.24 -26.80
CA GLY A 150 -2.23 -1.26 -28.26
C GLY A 150 -3.50 -0.74 -28.91
N ILE A 151 -3.80 -1.24 -30.12
CA ILE A 151 -4.92 -0.79 -30.94
C ILE A 151 -6.05 -1.83 -30.88
N THR A 152 -7.29 -1.36 -30.85
CA THR A 152 -8.46 -2.24 -30.91
C THR A 152 -8.55 -2.96 -32.25
N THR A 153 -8.24 -4.25 -32.27
CA THR A 153 -8.28 -5.09 -33.48
C THR A 153 -9.70 -5.62 -33.79
N ILE A 154 -9.90 -6.13 -35.00
CA ILE A 154 -11.16 -6.82 -35.39
C ILE A 154 -11.49 -8.01 -34.47
N LEU A 155 -10.46 -8.67 -33.92
CA LEU A 155 -10.63 -9.79 -33.01
C LEU A 155 -11.23 -9.35 -31.67
N HIS A 156 -10.86 -8.15 -31.18
CA HIS A 156 -11.50 -7.57 -30.00
C HIS A 156 -12.99 -7.32 -30.24
N GLN A 157 -13.34 -6.68 -31.36
CA GLN A 157 -14.74 -6.37 -31.67
C GLN A 157 -15.60 -7.63 -31.82
N ALA A 158 -15.06 -8.66 -32.48
CA ALA A 158 -15.73 -9.95 -32.62
C ALA A 158 -15.90 -10.65 -31.25
N ALA A 159 -14.87 -10.59 -30.39
CA ALA A 159 -14.89 -11.11 -29.03
C ALA A 159 -15.93 -10.40 -28.14
N THR A 160 -15.96 -9.08 -28.12
CA THR A 160 -16.95 -8.26 -27.40
C THR A 160 -18.39 -8.59 -27.81
N ARG A 161 -18.61 -8.86 -29.11
CA ARG A 161 -19.93 -9.20 -29.67
C ARG A 161 -20.28 -10.69 -29.56
N GLY A 162 -19.35 -11.54 -29.14
CA GLY A 162 -19.56 -13.00 -29.05
C GLY A 162 -19.70 -13.70 -30.40
N GLN A 163 -19.15 -13.13 -31.47
CA GLN A 163 -19.31 -13.66 -32.84
C GLN A 163 -18.36 -14.84 -33.10
N ARG A 164 -18.74 -16.02 -32.58
CA ARG A 164 -17.93 -17.26 -32.64
C ARG A 164 -17.37 -17.56 -34.03
N ASP A 165 -18.19 -17.52 -35.06
CA ASP A 165 -17.79 -17.90 -36.42
C ASP A 165 -16.82 -16.89 -37.04
N VAL A 166 -17.03 -15.60 -36.73
CA VAL A 166 -16.11 -14.52 -37.15
C VAL A 166 -14.77 -14.67 -36.45
N ILE A 167 -14.76 -14.97 -35.15
CA ILE A 167 -13.53 -15.24 -34.39
C ILE A 167 -12.79 -16.43 -35.00
N GLN A 168 -13.48 -17.54 -35.28
CA GLN A 168 -12.86 -18.72 -35.89
C GLN A 168 -12.31 -18.42 -37.27
N SER A 169 -13.03 -17.64 -38.09
CA SER A 169 -12.56 -17.22 -39.41
C SER A 169 -11.31 -16.34 -39.31
N ILE A 170 -11.27 -15.39 -38.37
CA ILE A 170 -10.10 -14.52 -38.15
C ILE A 170 -8.90 -15.34 -37.70
N LEU A 171 -9.09 -16.29 -36.77
CA LEU A 171 -8.01 -17.13 -36.23
C LEU A 171 -7.47 -18.15 -37.24
N ASN A 172 -8.26 -18.50 -38.27
CA ASN A 172 -7.84 -19.38 -39.35
C ASN A 172 -7.15 -18.64 -40.51
N ASP A 173 -7.17 -17.31 -40.52
CA ASP A 173 -6.51 -16.48 -41.53
C ASP A 173 -4.99 -16.44 -41.29
N GLN A 174 -4.20 -16.45 -42.37
CA GLN A 174 -2.74 -16.30 -42.29
C GLN A 174 -2.32 -14.93 -41.74
N ASN A 175 -3.15 -13.90 -41.91
CA ASN A 175 -2.92 -12.55 -41.40
C ASN A 175 -3.67 -12.27 -40.09
N CYS A 176 -3.94 -13.30 -39.28
CA CYS A 176 -4.64 -13.13 -38.01
C CYS A 176 -3.87 -12.16 -37.10
N PRO A 177 -4.55 -11.18 -36.46
CA PRO A 177 -3.94 -10.41 -35.39
C PRO A 177 -3.49 -11.35 -34.26
N ASP A 178 -2.38 -11.03 -33.59
CA ASP A 178 -1.93 -11.78 -32.41
C ASP A 178 -3.10 -11.89 -31.40
N ILE A 179 -3.42 -13.13 -31.00
CA ILE A 179 -4.51 -13.46 -30.07
C ILE A 179 -4.32 -12.81 -28.68
N HIS A 180 -3.10 -12.38 -28.37
CA HIS A 180 -2.73 -11.64 -27.16
C HIS A 180 -2.55 -10.14 -27.38
N SER A 181 -2.86 -9.62 -28.57
CA SER A 181 -2.84 -8.17 -28.83
C SER A 181 -3.67 -7.44 -27.79
N LYS A 182 -3.17 -6.30 -27.32
CA LYS A 182 -3.89 -5.45 -26.36
C LYS A 182 -4.56 -4.28 -27.06
N ASN A 183 -5.76 -3.91 -26.63
CA ASN A 183 -6.43 -2.68 -27.07
C ASN A 183 -5.95 -1.44 -26.28
N GLU A 184 -6.63 -0.30 -26.45
CA GLU A 184 -6.28 0.98 -25.81
C GLU A 184 -6.39 0.93 -24.27
N GLU A 185 -7.21 0.03 -23.75
CA GLU A 185 -7.37 -0.24 -22.31
C GLU A 185 -6.38 -1.30 -21.79
N GLY A 186 -5.56 -1.87 -22.68
CA GLY A 186 -4.67 -2.99 -22.34
C GLY A 186 -5.38 -4.34 -22.27
N ASN A 187 -6.66 -4.43 -22.63
CA ASN A 187 -7.40 -5.69 -22.63
C ASN A 187 -7.01 -6.53 -23.86
N THR A 188 -7.00 -7.85 -23.69
CA THR A 188 -6.89 -8.80 -24.81
C THR A 188 -8.29 -9.17 -25.30
N PRO A 189 -8.44 -9.80 -26.48
CA PRO A 189 -9.76 -10.29 -26.91
C PRO A 189 -10.42 -11.23 -25.89
N LEU A 190 -9.64 -12.02 -25.15
CA LEU A 190 -10.16 -12.88 -24.08
C LEU A 190 -10.70 -12.06 -22.89
N HIS A 191 -10.01 -10.98 -22.51
CA HIS A 191 -10.51 -10.07 -21.45
C HIS A 191 -11.88 -9.50 -21.82
N GLU A 192 -12.04 -9.03 -23.06
CA GLU A 192 -13.30 -8.49 -23.58
C GLU A 192 -14.41 -9.55 -23.56
N ALA A 193 -14.15 -10.75 -24.11
CA ALA A 193 -15.13 -11.83 -24.12
C ALA A 193 -15.54 -12.26 -22.70
N CYS A 194 -14.60 -12.28 -21.75
CA CYS A 194 -14.87 -12.59 -20.35
C CYS A 194 -15.73 -11.53 -19.66
N PHE A 195 -15.41 -10.24 -19.86
CA PHE A 195 -16.17 -9.13 -19.26
C PHE A 195 -17.61 -9.07 -19.78
N PHE A 196 -17.81 -9.28 -21.09
CA PHE A 196 -19.13 -9.20 -21.71
C PHE A 196 -19.94 -10.51 -21.66
N GLY A 197 -19.45 -11.55 -20.95
CA GLY A 197 -20.19 -12.80 -20.81
C GLY A 197 -20.37 -13.59 -22.10
N ARG A 198 -19.36 -13.63 -22.96
CA ARG A 198 -19.44 -14.25 -24.29
C ARG A 198 -18.88 -15.67 -24.29
N ASP A 199 -19.63 -16.63 -23.75
CA ASP A 199 -19.20 -18.03 -23.54
C ASP A 199 -18.55 -18.69 -24.76
N ASP A 200 -19.17 -18.57 -25.92
CA ASP A 200 -18.68 -19.23 -27.14
C ASP A 200 -17.43 -18.56 -27.71
N ALA A 201 -17.32 -17.24 -27.58
CA ALA A 201 -16.08 -16.52 -27.91
C ALA A 201 -14.94 -16.94 -26.96
N VAL A 202 -15.21 -17.00 -25.65
CA VAL A 202 -14.23 -17.47 -24.65
C VAL A 202 -13.75 -18.89 -24.97
N LYS A 203 -14.66 -19.82 -25.30
CA LYS A 203 -14.30 -21.21 -25.66
C LYS A 203 -13.37 -21.24 -26.88
N VAL A 204 -13.71 -20.54 -27.95
CA VAL A 204 -12.90 -20.53 -29.19
C VAL A 204 -11.54 -19.88 -28.95
N LEU A 205 -11.50 -18.74 -28.26
CA LEU A 205 -10.24 -18.06 -27.94
C LEU A 205 -9.32 -18.94 -27.09
N LEU A 206 -9.85 -19.61 -26.06
CA LEU A 206 -9.07 -20.54 -25.23
C LEU A 206 -8.60 -21.77 -26.02
N GLN A 207 -9.43 -22.32 -26.91
CA GLN A 207 -9.05 -23.42 -27.80
C GLN A 207 -7.91 -23.03 -28.76
N ALA A 208 -7.88 -21.76 -29.18
CA ALA A 208 -6.82 -21.20 -30.00
C ALA A 208 -5.57 -20.75 -29.20
N GLY A 209 -5.51 -21.04 -27.89
CA GLY A 209 -4.34 -20.77 -27.05
C GLY A 209 -4.34 -19.40 -26.36
N ALA A 210 -5.47 -18.69 -26.29
CA ALA A 210 -5.56 -17.44 -25.52
C ALA A 210 -5.18 -17.67 -24.05
N SER A 211 -4.26 -16.87 -23.52
CA SER A 211 -3.78 -17.00 -22.15
C SER A 211 -4.64 -16.19 -21.18
N TRP A 212 -5.15 -16.86 -20.15
CA TRP A 212 -5.92 -16.23 -19.08
C TRP A 212 -5.05 -15.44 -18.09
N LYS A 213 -3.73 -15.70 -18.08
CA LYS A 213 -2.78 -15.16 -17.10
C LYS A 213 -2.36 -13.72 -17.40
N LEU A 214 -2.49 -13.29 -18.66
CA LEU A 214 -2.16 -11.94 -19.06
C LEU A 214 -2.98 -10.94 -18.25
N VAL A 215 -2.37 -9.81 -17.95
CA VAL A 215 -3.03 -8.70 -17.25
C VAL A 215 -3.21 -7.50 -18.17
N ASN A 216 -4.30 -6.77 -17.97
CA ASN A 216 -4.49 -5.48 -18.62
C ASN A 216 -3.71 -4.35 -17.92
N ARG A 217 -3.85 -3.10 -18.39
CA ARG A 217 -3.14 -1.94 -17.82
C ARG A 217 -3.42 -1.69 -16.33
N LEU A 218 -4.53 -2.23 -15.82
CA LEU A 218 -4.98 -2.13 -14.45
C LEU A 218 -4.69 -3.41 -13.65
N GLY A 219 -3.93 -4.36 -14.20
CA GLY A 219 -3.51 -5.57 -13.49
C GLY A 219 -4.57 -6.66 -13.43
N TRP A 220 -5.68 -6.51 -14.15
CA TRP A 220 -6.77 -7.48 -14.15
C TRP A 220 -6.51 -8.61 -15.14
N THR A 221 -6.71 -9.85 -14.69
CA THR A 221 -6.68 -11.05 -15.53
C THR A 221 -8.05 -11.36 -16.14
N SER A 222 -8.12 -12.36 -17.02
CA SER A 222 -9.38 -12.81 -17.62
C SER A 222 -10.40 -13.31 -16.58
N LEU A 223 -9.93 -13.91 -15.48
CA LEU A 223 -10.80 -14.35 -14.39
C LEU A 223 -11.38 -13.17 -13.59
N HIS A 224 -10.58 -12.12 -13.38
CA HIS A 224 -11.08 -10.89 -12.77
C HIS A 224 -12.14 -10.22 -13.66
N GLN A 225 -11.93 -10.18 -14.98
CA GLN A 225 -12.90 -9.62 -15.92
C GLN A 225 -14.21 -10.40 -15.93
N ALA A 226 -14.17 -11.73 -15.88
CA ALA A 226 -15.37 -12.55 -15.78
C ALA A 226 -16.16 -12.31 -14.48
N ALA A 227 -15.47 -12.11 -13.35
CA ALA A 227 -16.09 -11.75 -12.09
C ALA A 227 -16.66 -10.32 -12.09
N LEU A 228 -15.94 -9.39 -12.71
CA LEU A 228 -16.37 -8.01 -12.90
C LEU A 228 -17.56 -7.89 -13.85
N GLY A 229 -17.70 -8.80 -14.82
CA GLY A 229 -18.81 -8.86 -15.77
C GLY A 229 -19.99 -9.75 -15.34
N ASN A 230 -20.01 -10.24 -14.10
CA ASN A 230 -20.97 -11.21 -13.58
C ASN A 230 -21.21 -12.42 -14.51
N SER A 231 -20.13 -13.08 -14.94
CA SER A 231 -20.18 -14.18 -15.91
C SER A 231 -19.90 -15.54 -15.26
N PRO A 232 -20.87 -16.14 -14.54
CA PRO A 232 -20.66 -17.36 -13.74
C PRO A 232 -20.21 -18.58 -14.56
N THR A 233 -20.74 -18.75 -15.77
CA THR A 233 -20.39 -19.86 -16.68
C THR A 233 -18.94 -19.77 -17.14
N ILE A 234 -18.45 -18.57 -17.43
CA ILE A 234 -17.05 -18.33 -17.82
C ILE A 234 -16.12 -18.52 -16.63
N ILE A 235 -16.50 -18.07 -15.43
CA ILE A 235 -15.74 -18.33 -14.20
C ILE A 235 -15.59 -19.84 -13.98
N ASP A 236 -16.69 -20.60 -14.08
CA ASP A 236 -16.67 -22.07 -13.96
C ASP A 236 -15.77 -22.71 -15.02
N LEU A 237 -15.84 -22.23 -16.26
CA LEU A 237 -15.03 -22.71 -17.38
C LEU A 237 -13.53 -22.47 -17.13
N LEU A 238 -13.14 -21.26 -16.74
CA LEU A 238 -11.74 -20.90 -16.49
C LEU A 238 -11.14 -21.72 -15.33
N ILE A 239 -11.90 -21.94 -14.26
CA ILE A 239 -11.41 -22.70 -13.09
C ILE A 239 -11.37 -24.20 -13.40
N LYS A 240 -12.45 -24.79 -13.92
CA LYS A 240 -12.53 -26.26 -14.12
C LYS A 240 -11.67 -26.75 -15.27
N ARG A 241 -11.69 -26.05 -16.41
CA ARG A 241 -11.09 -26.55 -17.66
C ARG A 241 -9.68 -26.03 -17.90
N ILE A 242 -9.42 -24.80 -17.49
CA ILE A 242 -8.12 -24.13 -17.72
C ILE A 242 -7.26 -24.12 -16.45
N HIS A 243 -7.82 -24.57 -15.31
CA HIS A 243 -7.16 -24.55 -14.00
C HIS A 243 -6.63 -23.16 -13.65
N ALA A 244 -7.43 -22.13 -13.98
CA ALA A 244 -7.13 -20.77 -13.59
C ALA A 244 -7.04 -20.67 -12.06
N ASP A 245 -6.03 -19.95 -11.57
CA ASP A 245 -5.86 -19.73 -10.14
C ASP A 245 -7.01 -18.85 -9.63
N ILE A 246 -7.90 -19.46 -8.85
CA ILE A 246 -9.08 -18.79 -8.28
C ILE A 246 -8.69 -17.66 -7.33
N ASP A 247 -7.49 -17.74 -6.77
CA ASP A 247 -6.95 -16.77 -5.83
C ASP A 247 -5.97 -15.79 -6.48
N VAL A 248 -5.91 -15.75 -7.82
CA VAL A 248 -5.05 -14.84 -8.57
C VAL A 248 -5.21 -13.41 -8.05
N ARG A 249 -4.09 -12.76 -7.76
CA ARG A 249 -4.06 -11.42 -7.18
C ARG A 249 -3.75 -10.37 -8.22
N ASN A 250 -4.56 -9.33 -8.27
CA ASN A 250 -4.21 -8.13 -8.99
C ASN A 250 -2.93 -7.52 -8.36
N PRO A 251 -1.89 -7.24 -9.14
CA PRO A 251 -0.59 -6.80 -8.62
C PRO A 251 -0.58 -5.37 -8.07
N PHE A 252 -1.63 -4.60 -8.29
CA PHE A 252 -1.69 -3.18 -7.93
C PHE A 252 -2.57 -2.88 -6.71
N ASN A 253 -3.53 -3.74 -6.39
CA ASN A 253 -4.46 -3.53 -5.26
C ASN A 253 -4.78 -4.83 -4.49
N LEU A 254 -4.18 -5.95 -4.90
CA LEU A 254 -4.35 -7.28 -4.30
C LEU A 254 -5.80 -7.79 -4.36
N TYR A 255 -6.63 -7.24 -5.26
CA TYR A 255 -7.95 -7.79 -5.50
C TYR A 255 -7.85 -9.23 -5.98
N ALA A 256 -8.86 -9.99 -5.60
CA ALA A 256 -9.11 -11.35 -6.03
C ALA A 256 -10.35 -11.30 -6.94
N PRO A 257 -10.62 -12.33 -7.76
CA PRO A 257 -11.87 -12.41 -8.51
C PRO A 257 -13.12 -12.25 -7.61
N ILE A 258 -13.10 -12.82 -6.39
CA ILE A 258 -14.21 -12.66 -5.43
C ILE A 258 -14.38 -11.21 -4.93
N HIS A 259 -13.30 -10.42 -4.83
CA HIS A 259 -13.38 -9.00 -4.50
C HIS A 259 -14.08 -8.21 -5.61
N CYS A 260 -13.79 -8.51 -6.89
CA CYS A 260 -14.47 -7.88 -8.04
C CYS A 260 -15.96 -8.17 -8.02
N ALA A 261 -16.35 -9.43 -7.81
CA ALA A 261 -17.75 -9.82 -7.75
C ALA A 261 -18.48 -9.15 -6.56
N ALA A 262 -17.84 -9.11 -5.38
CA ALA A 262 -18.41 -8.51 -4.18
C ALA A 262 -18.58 -6.98 -4.28
N ALA A 263 -17.58 -6.27 -4.81
CA ALA A 263 -17.63 -4.82 -4.99
C ALA A 263 -18.72 -4.36 -5.98
N ASN A 264 -19.19 -5.26 -6.86
CA ASN A 264 -20.24 -4.96 -7.85
C ASN A 264 -21.58 -5.66 -7.54
N ASN A 265 -21.71 -6.25 -6.35
CA ASN A 265 -22.91 -6.99 -5.94
C ASN A 265 -23.31 -8.14 -6.89
N HIS A 266 -22.33 -8.86 -7.44
CA HIS A 266 -22.53 -9.97 -8.39
C HIS A 266 -22.69 -11.33 -7.68
N LEU A 267 -23.92 -11.62 -7.24
CA LEU A 267 -24.25 -12.76 -6.37
C LEU A 267 -23.97 -14.14 -7.01
N GLU A 268 -24.15 -14.24 -8.32
CA GLU A 268 -23.99 -15.48 -9.09
C GLU A 268 -22.50 -15.80 -9.26
N ALA A 269 -21.70 -14.80 -9.63
CA ALA A 269 -20.24 -14.92 -9.66
C ALA A 269 -19.67 -15.32 -8.29
N ILE A 270 -20.11 -14.68 -7.20
CA ILE A 270 -19.73 -15.09 -5.83
C ILE A 270 -20.10 -16.55 -5.56
N GLY A 271 -21.31 -16.96 -5.93
CA GLY A 271 -21.78 -18.34 -5.75
C GLY A 271 -20.87 -19.38 -6.41
N ILE A 272 -20.51 -19.16 -7.67
CA ILE A 272 -19.61 -20.07 -8.40
C ILE A 272 -18.19 -20.05 -7.82
N ILE A 273 -17.64 -18.86 -7.50
CA ILE A 273 -16.29 -18.75 -6.94
C ILE A 273 -16.19 -19.49 -5.60
N ILE A 274 -17.20 -19.39 -4.74
CA ILE A 274 -17.23 -20.13 -3.46
C ILE A 274 -17.39 -21.63 -3.70
N ALA A 275 -18.22 -22.05 -4.66
CA ALA A 275 -18.41 -23.45 -4.99
C ALA A 275 -17.11 -24.16 -5.43
N HIS A 276 -16.11 -23.38 -5.86
CA HIS A 276 -14.77 -23.83 -6.23
C HIS A 276 -13.74 -23.76 -5.08
N ASP A 277 -14.19 -23.69 -3.83
CA ASP A 277 -13.33 -23.64 -2.64
C ASP A 277 -12.34 -22.45 -2.65
N SER A 278 -12.75 -21.31 -3.22
CA SER A 278 -12.02 -20.05 -3.10
C SER A 278 -11.83 -19.67 -1.63
N PRO A 279 -10.68 -19.07 -1.26
CA PRO A 279 -10.57 -18.38 0.02
C PRO A 279 -11.74 -17.41 0.20
N LEU A 280 -12.41 -17.49 1.35
CA LEU A 280 -13.63 -16.70 1.64
C LEU A 280 -13.30 -15.28 2.10
N ARG A 281 -12.15 -15.10 2.75
CA ARG A 281 -11.71 -13.83 3.34
C ARG A 281 -10.30 -13.44 2.86
N PRO A 282 -10.05 -13.41 1.53
CA PRO A 282 -8.84 -12.78 1.01
C PRO A 282 -8.85 -11.29 1.39
N LEU A 283 -7.68 -10.67 1.42
CA LEU A 283 -7.53 -9.26 1.76
C LEU A 283 -7.00 -8.47 0.57
N THR A 284 -7.59 -7.30 0.38
CA THR A 284 -7.04 -6.25 -0.49
C THR A 284 -5.80 -5.61 0.17
N GLU A 285 -5.11 -4.73 -0.56
CA GLU A 285 -4.05 -3.90 0.00
C GLU A 285 -4.53 -3.07 1.20
N ASP A 286 -5.81 -2.68 1.20
CA ASP A 286 -6.47 -1.92 2.26
C ASP A 286 -6.90 -2.79 3.46
N GLY A 287 -6.66 -4.11 3.40
CA GLY A 287 -7.06 -5.06 4.44
C GLY A 287 -8.57 -5.36 4.48
N GLU A 288 -9.28 -5.06 3.40
CA GLU A 288 -10.72 -5.29 3.22
C GLU A 288 -10.97 -6.72 2.72
N THR A 289 -11.97 -7.39 3.27
CA THR A 289 -12.47 -8.68 2.76
C THR A 289 -13.51 -8.48 1.65
N PRO A 290 -13.91 -9.54 0.92
CA PRO A 290 -15.03 -9.44 -0.01
C PRO A 290 -16.31 -8.94 0.66
N TYR A 291 -16.56 -9.35 1.91
CA TYR A 291 -17.71 -8.87 2.69
C TYR A 291 -17.63 -7.36 2.93
N ASP A 292 -16.47 -6.86 3.36
CA ASP A 292 -16.28 -5.43 3.64
C ASP A 292 -16.50 -4.59 2.37
N LEU A 293 -16.02 -5.08 1.22
CA LEU A 293 -16.26 -4.43 -0.09
C LEU A 293 -17.73 -4.44 -0.48
N ALA A 294 -18.44 -5.55 -0.30
CA ALA A 294 -19.87 -5.63 -0.57
C ALA A 294 -20.66 -4.61 0.28
N VAL A 295 -20.34 -4.50 1.58
CA VAL A 295 -20.96 -3.51 2.47
C VAL A 295 -20.63 -2.08 2.03
N LYS A 296 -19.36 -1.79 1.75
CA LYS A 296 -18.88 -0.45 1.35
C LYS A 296 -19.54 0.06 0.07
N GLN A 297 -19.85 -0.84 -0.86
CA GLN A 297 -20.49 -0.53 -2.14
C GLN A 297 -22.03 -0.64 -2.11
N ASN A 298 -22.63 -0.79 -0.91
CA ASN A 298 -24.07 -1.00 -0.72
C ASN A 298 -24.65 -2.24 -1.42
N GLY A 299 -23.83 -3.29 -1.64
CA GLY A 299 -24.24 -4.58 -2.18
C GLY A 299 -24.82 -5.51 -1.11
N THR A 300 -26.07 -5.25 -0.70
CA THR A 300 -26.73 -5.93 0.43
C THR A 300 -26.82 -7.45 0.27
N GLU A 301 -27.20 -7.94 -0.91
CA GLU A 301 -27.37 -9.37 -1.17
C GLU A 301 -26.04 -10.13 -1.09
N CYS A 302 -24.98 -9.57 -1.68
CA CYS A 302 -23.66 -10.17 -1.61
C CYS A 302 -23.10 -10.13 -0.19
N ALA A 303 -23.31 -9.03 0.54
CA ALA A 303 -22.89 -8.93 1.94
C ALA A 303 -23.61 -9.97 2.82
N GLU A 304 -24.93 -10.13 2.67
CA GLU A 304 -25.71 -11.16 3.37
C GLU A 304 -25.21 -12.56 3.06
N LYS A 305 -25.01 -12.88 1.77
CA LYS A 305 -24.48 -14.18 1.36
C LYS A 305 -23.09 -14.42 1.94
N LEU A 306 -22.20 -13.44 1.86
CA LEU A 306 -20.83 -13.55 2.39
C LEU A 306 -20.79 -13.67 3.93
N ALA A 307 -21.70 -12.99 4.64
CA ALA A 307 -21.83 -13.10 6.09
C ALA A 307 -22.39 -14.45 6.53
N ALA A 308 -23.31 -15.03 5.77
CA ALA A 308 -23.93 -16.31 6.08
C ALA A 308 -23.01 -17.51 5.88
N ILE A 309 -21.89 -17.36 5.16
CA ILE A 309 -20.98 -18.47 4.88
C ILE A 309 -20.17 -18.82 6.13
N GLN A 310 -20.30 -20.08 6.52
CA GLN A 310 -19.44 -20.71 7.51
C GLN A 310 -18.29 -21.45 6.80
N SER A 311 -17.07 -21.32 7.33
CA SER A 311 -15.94 -22.13 6.83
C SER A 311 -16.21 -23.61 7.09
N LYS A 312 -15.75 -24.46 6.16
CA LYS A 312 -15.73 -25.91 6.37
C LYS A 312 -14.94 -26.21 7.65
N PRO A 313 -15.36 -27.18 8.50
CA PRO A 313 -14.63 -27.52 9.71
C PRO A 313 -13.15 -27.83 9.42
N ALA A 314 -12.26 -27.28 10.24
CA ALA A 314 -10.83 -27.55 10.12
C ALA A 314 -10.52 -29.04 10.36
N VAL A 315 -9.61 -29.58 9.56
CA VAL A 315 -9.09 -30.94 9.64
C VAL A 315 -8.03 -31.04 10.74
N SER A 316 -7.14 -30.05 10.82
CA SER A 316 -6.09 -30.05 11.83
C SER A 316 -6.62 -29.81 13.23
N ARG A 317 -5.93 -30.40 14.21
CA ARG A 317 -6.24 -30.25 15.63
C ARG A 317 -5.07 -29.56 16.31
N ARG A 318 -5.36 -28.56 17.15
CA ARG A 318 -4.35 -27.81 17.90
C ARG A 318 -3.33 -28.70 18.64
N SER A 319 -3.78 -29.83 19.19
CA SER A 319 -2.91 -30.80 19.87
C SER A 319 -1.82 -31.42 18.98
N SER A 320 -1.97 -31.40 17.65
CA SER A 320 -1.01 -32.00 16.73
C SER A 320 0.19 -31.12 16.41
N TYR A 321 0.12 -29.80 16.66
CA TYR A 321 1.15 -28.85 16.20
C TYR A 321 1.44 -27.69 17.15
N TYR A 322 0.64 -27.46 18.21
CA TYR A 322 0.78 -26.29 19.09
C TYR A 322 1.56 -26.61 20.37
N HIS A 323 2.62 -25.86 20.63
CA HIS A 323 3.59 -26.12 21.71
C HIS A 323 3.55 -25.07 22.83
N GLY A 324 2.58 -24.16 22.82
CA GLY A 324 2.47 -23.11 23.84
C GLY A 324 3.62 -22.09 23.77
N SER A 325 4.05 -21.59 24.93
CA SER A 325 5.21 -20.69 25.03
C SER A 325 6.50 -21.51 25.13
N LEU A 326 7.44 -21.27 24.21
CA LEU A 326 8.74 -21.93 24.20
C LEU A 326 9.87 -20.93 24.48
N THR A 327 10.80 -21.32 25.35
CA THR A 327 12.02 -20.55 25.64
C THR A 327 13.07 -20.72 24.53
N SER A 328 14.03 -19.80 24.46
CA SER A 328 15.15 -19.88 23.51
C SER A 328 15.98 -21.16 23.65
N ASN A 329 16.08 -21.72 24.86
CA ASN A 329 16.76 -23.00 25.10
C ASN A 329 15.96 -24.17 24.51
N GLN A 330 14.66 -24.23 24.78
CA GLN A 330 13.78 -25.26 24.22
C GLN A 330 13.74 -25.21 22.68
N MET A 331 13.74 -24.02 22.07
CA MET A 331 13.83 -23.89 20.61
C MET A 331 15.16 -24.40 20.05
N ARG A 332 16.28 -24.15 20.74
CA ARG A 332 17.59 -24.71 20.38
C ARG A 332 17.63 -26.23 20.52
N ALA A 333 17.04 -26.78 21.57
CA ALA A 333 16.92 -28.23 21.76
C ALA A 333 16.17 -28.89 20.60
N LEU A 334 15.02 -28.31 20.20
CA LEU A 334 14.26 -28.79 19.05
C LEU A 334 15.05 -28.75 17.75
N LEU A 335 15.72 -27.63 17.46
CA LEU A 335 16.56 -27.55 16.27
C LEU A 335 17.66 -28.61 16.32
N ASN A 336 18.35 -28.78 17.44
CA ASN A 336 19.43 -29.77 17.55
C ASN A 336 18.96 -31.21 17.34
N CYS A 337 17.81 -31.58 17.90
CA CYS A 337 17.23 -32.92 17.78
C CYS A 337 16.67 -33.19 16.37
N PHE A 338 16.11 -32.18 15.70
CA PHE A 338 15.35 -32.36 14.46
C PHE A 338 15.98 -31.71 13.21
N LYS A 339 17.16 -31.09 13.30
CA LYS A 339 17.84 -30.38 12.19
C LYS A 339 17.99 -31.16 10.88
N LYS A 340 18.01 -32.49 10.93
CA LYS A 340 18.12 -33.37 9.75
C LYS A 340 16.78 -33.64 9.04
N GLN A 341 15.67 -33.09 9.53
CA GLN A 341 14.34 -33.33 9.00
C GLN A 341 13.71 -32.00 8.55
N ASP A 342 14.06 -31.59 7.33
CA ASP A 342 13.52 -30.38 6.71
C ASP A 342 11.99 -30.48 6.54
N GLY A 343 11.33 -29.33 6.70
CA GLY A 343 9.88 -29.20 6.60
C GLY A 343 9.12 -29.49 7.88
N LEU A 344 9.78 -29.92 8.96
CA LEU A 344 9.13 -29.99 10.28
C LEU A 344 8.79 -28.60 10.78
N PHE A 345 7.53 -28.37 11.15
CA PHE A 345 7.10 -27.10 11.73
C PHE A 345 6.39 -27.28 13.06
N PHE A 346 6.41 -26.24 13.89
CA PHE A 346 5.63 -26.17 15.12
C PHE A 346 5.11 -24.75 15.36
N VAL A 347 3.96 -24.66 16.03
CA VAL A 347 3.33 -23.39 16.37
C VAL A 347 3.56 -23.08 17.83
N ARG A 348 4.02 -21.86 18.12
CA ARG A 348 4.24 -21.36 19.48
C ARG A 348 3.59 -20.00 19.68
N GLN A 349 3.39 -19.61 20.93
CA GLN A 349 2.96 -18.27 21.28
C GLN A 349 4.07 -17.25 20.97
N SER A 350 3.69 -16.08 20.48
CA SER A 350 4.61 -14.98 20.23
C SER A 350 5.12 -14.43 21.56
N SER A 351 6.44 -14.20 21.65
CA SER A 351 7.08 -13.58 22.82
C SER A 351 7.01 -12.05 22.79
N SER A 352 6.50 -11.46 21.70
CA SER A 352 6.56 -10.02 21.43
C SER A 352 5.19 -9.33 21.44
N VAL A 353 4.12 -10.07 21.22
CA VAL A 353 2.73 -9.56 21.18
C VAL A 353 1.82 -10.60 21.84
N GLN A 354 0.98 -10.15 22.78
CA GLN A 354 0.04 -11.00 23.49
C GLN A 354 -1.04 -11.49 22.51
N ASP A 355 -1.38 -12.78 22.55
CA ASP A 355 -2.32 -13.51 21.66
C ASP A 355 -1.88 -13.82 20.22
N ASP A 356 -0.70 -13.37 19.79
CA ASP A 356 -0.11 -13.75 18.50
C ASP A 356 0.63 -15.08 18.54
N TYR A 357 0.83 -15.69 17.36
CA TYR A 357 1.50 -16.96 17.17
C TYR A 357 2.71 -16.82 16.24
N ALA A 358 3.68 -17.70 16.40
CA ALA A 358 4.79 -17.87 15.48
C ALA A 358 4.87 -19.33 15.03
N ILE A 359 4.94 -19.52 13.71
CA ILE A 359 5.14 -20.82 13.07
C ILE A 359 6.63 -20.94 12.81
N SER A 360 7.26 -21.93 13.41
CA SER A 360 8.70 -22.14 13.31
C SER A 360 8.96 -23.39 12.48
N ILE A 361 9.66 -23.23 11.35
CA ILE A 361 9.93 -24.27 10.36
C ILE A 361 11.43 -24.61 10.41
N ILE A 362 11.75 -25.89 10.48
CA ILE A 362 13.13 -26.39 10.36
C ILE A 362 13.44 -26.55 8.87
N TRP A 363 14.43 -25.80 8.40
CA TRP A 363 14.86 -25.82 7.01
C TRP A 363 16.37 -25.60 6.92
N HIS A 364 17.11 -26.50 6.27
CA HIS A 364 18.56 -26.40 6.08
C HIS A 364 19.33 -26.10 7.38
N ASN A 365 19.05 -26.86 8.45
CA ASN A 365 19.63 -26.66 9.78
C ASN A 365 19.35 -25.28 10.43
N ARG A 366 18.32 -24.56 10.00
CA ARG A 366 17.91 -23.27 10.59
C ARG A 366 16.43 -23.29 10.95
N LEU A 367 16.03 -22.40 11.86
CA LEU A 367 14.63 -22.08 12.12
C LEU A 367 14.24 -20.86 11.30
N ILE A 368 13.24 -21.03 10.45
CA ILE A 368 12.53 -19.94 9.76
C ILE A 368 11.26 -19.67 10.56
N HIS A 369 10.96 -18.40 10.83
CA HIS A 369 9.79 -18.01 11.59
C HIS A 369 8.82 -17.21 10.73
N GLU A 370 7.57 -17.66 10.66
CA GLU A 370 6.46 -16.93 10.06
C GLU A 370 5.50 -16.49 11.16
N LYS A 371 5.15 -15.20 11.20
CA LYS A 371 4.23 -14.67 12.21
C LYS A 371 2.79 -14.84 11.76
N LEU A 372 1.95 -15.25 12.71
CA LEU A 372 0.51 -15.41 12.56
C LEU A 372 -0.17 -14.55 13.61
N HIS A 373 -0.85 -13.51 13.16
CA HIS A 373 -1.48 -12.51 14.01
C HIS A 373 -2.94 -12.87 14.30
N LYS A 374 -3.39 -12.56 15.51
CA LYS A 374 -4.81 -12.66 15.89
C LYS A 374 -5.43 -11.26 15.92
N LYS A 375 -6.32 -10.95 14.97
CA LYS A 375 -6.92 -9.61 14.85
C LYS A 375 -8.08 -9.40 15.84
N ASN A 376 -8.92 -10.41 16.02
CA ASN A 376 -10.07 -10.40 16.92
C ASN A 376 -10.39 -11.84 17.37
N SER A 377 -11.52 -12.06 18.03
CA SER A 377 -11.90 -13.38 18.55
C SER A 377 -12.01 -14.49 17.50
N TYR A 378 -12.10 -14.17 16.21
CA TYR A 378 -12.44 -15.11 15.13
C TYR A 378 -11.63 -14.92 13.84
N SER A 379 -10.47 -14.25 13.87
CA SER A 379 -9.70 -13.98 12.65
C SER A 379 -8.19 -14.02 12.86
N TYR A 380 -7.52 -14.88 12.07
CA TYR A 380 -6.08 -15.13 12.04
C TYR A 380 -5.51 -14.78 10.66
N TYR A 381 -4.35 -14.14 10.57
CA TYR A 381 -3.68 -13.89 9.29
C TYR A 381 -2.17 -13.94 9.38
N PHE A 382 -1.51 -14.35 8.30
CA PHE A 382 -0.05 -14.41 8.23
C PHE A 382 0.50 -13.02 7.88
N GLU A 383 1.60 -12.60 8.51
CA GLU A 383 2.24 -11.30 8.22
C GLU A 383 2.65 -11.15 6.74
N THR A 384 2.90 -12.28 6.07
CA THR A 384 3.31 -12.34 4.67
C THR A 384 2.18 -12.72 3.72
N ARG A 385 0.95 -12.99 4.21
CA ARG A 385 -0.16 -13.46 3.38
C ARG A 385 -1.48 -12.76 3.69
N LEU A 386 -2.19 -12.46 2.62
CA LEU A 386 -3.37 -11.59 2.63
C LEU A 386 -4.66 -12.41 2.73
N HIS A 387 -4.82 -13.18 3.80
CA HIS A 387 -6.04 -13.94 4.09
C HIS A 387 -6.36 -13.92 5.58
N TYR A 388 -7.64 -13.74 5.94
CA TYR A 388 -8.13 -14.11 7.26
C TYR A 388 -8.60 -15.57 7.28
N HIS A 389 -8.36 -16.22 8.42
CA HIS A 389 -8.81 -17.57 8.74
C HIS A 389 -9.63 -17.55 10.04
N ASP A 390 -10.68 -18.36 10.12
CA ASP A 390 -11.65 -18.31 11.21
C ASP A 390 -11.11 -18.85 12.53
N SER A 391 -10.14 -19.75 12.46
CA SER A 391 -9.45 -20.29 13.61
C SER A 391 -7.98 -20.59 13.30
N LEU A 392 -7.20 -20.87 14.34
CA LEU A 392 -5.81 -21.29 14.20
C LEU A 392 -5.68 -22.57 13.36
N GLU A 393 -6.63 -23.48 13.51
CA GLU A 393 -6.71 -24.75 12.78
C GLU A 393 -6.97 -24.52 11.29
N HIS A 394 -7.88 -23.61 10.93
CA HIS A 394 -8.09 -23.23 9.52
C HIS A 394 -6.84 -22.59 8.90
N ALA A 395 -6.13 -21.76 9.66
CA ALA A 395 -4.85 -21.20 9.22
C ALA A 395 -3.80 -22.30 8.99
N MET A 396 -3.75 -23.33 9.84
CA MET A 396 -2.81 -24.44 9.68
C MET A 396 -3.16 -25.37 8.53
N ASP A 397 -4.45 -25.64 8.29
CA ASP A 397 -4.89 -26.42 7.13
C ASP A 397 -4.51 -25.73 5.83
N TYR A 398 -4.76 -24.41 5.76
CA TYR A 398 -4.32 -23.59 4.65
C TYR A 398 -2.79 -23.65 4.49
N PHE A 399 -2.04 -23.45 5.58
CA PHE A 399 -0.58 -23.52 5.60
C PHE A 399 -0.04 -24.88 5.12
N MET A 400 -0.66 -26.00 5.47
CA MET A 400 -0.22 -27.31 4.96
C MET A 400 -0.59 -27.52 3.49
N LYS A 401 -1.76 -27.01 3.05
CA LYS A 401 -2.23 -27.11 1.67
C LYS A 401 -1.30 -26.40 0.68
N ILE A 402 -0.88 -25.17 0.99
CA ILE A 402 0.00 -24.36 0.13
C ILE A 402 1.37 -25.01 -0.09
N TYR A 403 1.88 -25.75 0.90
CA TYR A 403 3.17 -26.41 0.84
C TYR A 403 3.06 -27.86 0.38
N LYS A 404 1.87 -28.34 -0.05
CA LYS A 404 1.63 -29.62 -0.75
C LYS A 404 2.37 -30.83 -0.16
N GLY A 405 2.47 -30.91 1.17
CA GLY A 405 3.15 -32.01 1.88
C GLY A 405 4.67 -31.87 2.06
N VAL A 406 5.27 -30.76 1.62
CA VAL A 406 6.67 -30.39 1.92
C VAL A 406 6.86 -30.13 3.42
N VAL A 407 5.84 -29.57 4.06
CA VAL A 407 5.86 -29.30 5.51
C VAL A 407 4.99 -30.30 6.27
N LYS A 408 5.43 -30.67 7.48
CA LYS A 408 4.71 -31.58 8.37
C LYS A 408 4.78 -31.10 9.83
N PRO A 409 3.70 -31.23 10.63
CA PRO A 409 3.70 -30.76 12.01
C PRO A 409 4.59 -31.65 12.89
N LEU A 410 5.37 -31.02 13.76
CA LEU A 410 6.05 -31.67 14.87
C LEU A 410 5.08 -31.77 16.04
N SER A 411 4.73 -32.99 16.46
CA SER A 411 3.82 -33.21 17.59
C SER A 411 4.44 -32.72 18.92
N PRO A 412 3.66 -32.13 19.83
CA PRO A 412 4.11 -31.79 21.19
C PRO A 412 4.71 -32.98 21.96
N GLU A 413 4.20 -34.19 21.75
CA GLU A 413 4.70 -35.42 22.38
C GLU A 413 6.15 -35.72 21.94
N ALA A 414 6.44 -35.66 20.64
CA ALA A 414 7.79 -35.83 20.12
C ALA A 414 8.74 -34.72 20.61
N ALA A 415 8.25 -33.49 20.79
CA ALA A 415 9.03 -32.38 21.31
C ALA A 415 9.40 -32.54 22.80
N LYS A 416 8.53 -33.16 23.61
CA LYS A 416 8.82 -33.42 25.05
C LYS A 416 10.07 -34.28 25.26
N VAL A 417 10.34 -35.21 24.36
CA VAL A 417 11.56 -36.04 24.38
C VAL A 417 12.81 -35.19 24.17
N ALA A 418 12.74 -34.18 23.29
CA ALA A 418 13.86 -33.27 23.05
C ALA A 418 14.15 -32.38 24.28
N TYR A 419 13.11 -31.90 24.98
CA TYR A 419 13.28 -31.08 26.19
C TYR A 419 13.83 -31.86 27.38
N ALA A 420 13.43 -33.13 27.53
CA ALA A 420 13.88 -33.99 28.63
C ALA A 420 15.38 -34.31 28.55
N ASN A 421 15.94 -34.35 27.33
CA ASN A 421 17.35 -34.65 27.10
C ASN A 421 18.30 -33.45 27.33
N ASP A 422 17.78 -32.23 27.48
CA ASP A 422 18.59 -31.01 27.72
C ASP A 422 18.96 -30.83 29.22
N PHE A 423 18.39 -31.65 30.11
CA PHE A 423 18.67 -31.63 31.56
C PHE A 423 19.66 -32.71 32.06
N SER A 424 20.35 -33.44 31.16
CA SER A 424 21.47 -34.31 31.55
C SER A 424 22.45 -34.55 30.40
N PRO A 425 23.72 -34.09 30.49
CA PRO A 425 24.74 -34.38 29.48
C PRO A 425 25.24 -35.83 29.46
N SER A 426 24.65 -36.79 30.18
CA SER A 426 25.23 -38.13 30.37
C SER A 426 24.30 -39.33 30.09
N ILE A 427 23.12 -39.14 29.49
CA ILE A 427 22.23 -40.27 29.14
C ILE A 427 22.04 -40.45 27.62
N SER A 428 22.70 -39.67 26.76
CA SER A 428 22.60 -39.83 25.30
C SER A 428 23.31 -41.04 24.71
N GLN A 429 24.00 -41.87 25.51
CA GLN A 429 24.72 -43.06 25.03
C GLN A 429 24.11 -44.41 25.45
N ARG A 430 23.04 -44.45 26.27
CA ARG A 430 22.49 -45.73 26.76
C ARG A 430 21.14 -46.16 26.21
N LEU A 431 20.44 -45.33 25.43
CA LEU A 431 19.11 -45.67 24.89
C LEU A 431 19.05 -45.88 23.37
N PHE A 432 20.14 -45.70 22.62
CA PHE A 432 20.17 -45.90 21.16
C PHE A 432 21.05 -47.05 20.66
N SER A 433 21.47 -47.96 21.55
CA SER A 433 22.15 -49.21 21.17
C SER A 433 21.25 -50.45 21.22
N SER A 434 19.96 -50.27 21.50
CA SER A 434 19.00 -51.38 21.61
C SER A 434 17.74 -51.06 20.80
N ASN A 435 17.84 -51.06 19.47
CA ASN A 435 16.75 -51.43 18.55
C ASN A 435 17.22 -51.42 17.08
N SER A 436 18.37 -52.04 16.82
CA SER A 436 18.81 -52.45 15.47
C SER A 436 18.92 -53.96 15.38
N ARG A 437 17.79 -54.65 15.62
CA ARG A 437 17.44 -56.03 15.24
C ARG A 437 15.96 -56.09 15.62
N ILE A 438 15.01 -55.93 14.71
CA ILE A 438 14.54 -57.02 13.84
C ILE A 438 13.96 -56.37 12.57
N LEU A 439 14.70 -56.47 11.48
CA LEU A 439 14.11 -56.81 10.18
C LEU A 439 14.11 -58.33 10.14
N LYS A 440 12.93 -58.97 10.06
CA LYS A 440 12.72 -60.20 9.29
C LYS A 440 11.23 -60.57 9.22
N SER A 441 10.87 -60.96 8.00
CA SER A 441 9.67 -61.66 7.54
C SER A 441 8.39 -60.86 7.38
N SER A 442 8.14 -60.48 6.13
CA SER A 442 6.82 -60.61 5.51
C SER A 442 6.48 -62.09 5.36
N ASN A 443 5.25 -62.52 5.71
CA ASN A 443 4.43 -63.41 4.89
C ASN A 443 3.00 -63.58 5.47
N HIS A 444 2.05 -63.54 4.53
CA HIS A 444 0.64 -63.97 4.53
C HIS A 444 0.03 -64.70 5.74
N PHE A 445 -1.21 -64.34 6.11
CA PHE A 445 -2.46 -65.09 5.81
C PHE A 445 -3.67 -64.43 6.53
N LEU A 446 -4.78 -64.25 5.80
CA LEU A 446 -6.18 -64.21 6.32
C LEU A 446 -6.59 -65.67 6.71
N PRO A 447 -7.64 -65.98 7.51
CA PRO A 447 -8.98 -65.34 7.44
C PRO A 447 -9.88 -65.35 8.73
N GLU A 448 -11.02 -64.65 8.58
CA GLU A 448 -12.41 -64.97 8.97
C GLU A 448 -12.91 -65.25 10.43
N SER A 449 -13.79 -64.33 10.87
CA SER A 449 -15.24 -64.55 11.15
C SER A 449 -15.79 -64.97 12.53
N SER A 450 -17.08 -64.60 12.71
CA SER A 450 -18.09 -64.85 13.77
C SER A 450 -18.08 -63.88 14.96
N SER A 451 -19.07 -62.98 15.21
CA SER A 451 -20.56 -62.97 15.24
C SER A 451 -21.17 -63.32 16.61
N PHE A 452 -22.31 -62.67 16.92
CA PHE A 452 -23.23 -62.79 18.08
C PHE A 452 -22.89 -61.95 19.33
N ASP A 453 -23.83 -61.38 20.09
CA ASP A 453 -25.20 -60.86 19.85
C ASP A 453 -25.64 -60.15 21.17
N THR A 454 -26.58 -59.22 21.03
CA THR A 454 -27.64 -58.73 21.96
C THR A 454 -27.55 -58.89 23.50
N THR A 455 -27.92 -57.82 24.23
CA THR A 455 -29.09 -57.67 25.17
C THR A 455 -28.91 -56.40 26.04
N GLY A 456 -29.88 -55.48 26.13
CA GLY A 456 -30.87 -55.34 27.23
C GLY A 456 -30.26 -54.63 28.46
N THR A 457 -30.80 -53.62 29.14
CA THR A 457 -32.17 -53.16 29.42
C THR A 457 -32.12 -51.82 30.19
N SER A 458 -33.29 -51.19 30.30
CA SER A 458 -33.71 -50.01 31.07
C SER A 458 -33.36 -49.98 32.56
N ASP A 459 -33.25 -48.80 33.19
CA ASP A 459 -34.33 -48.22 34.04
C ASP A 459 -33.94 -47.00 34.92
N SER A 460 -34.91 -46.06 34.98
CA SER A 460 -35.35 -45.19 36.10
C SER A 460 -34.39 -44.28 36.90
N HIS A 461 -34.54 -42.94 36.69
CA HIS A 461 -35.01 -41.88 37.63
C HIS A 461 -34.78 -41.98 39.18
N PRO A 462 -34.92 -40.87 39.95
CA PRO A 462 -34.13 -39.62 40.00
C PRO A 462 -33.79 -39.24 41.47
N PHE A 463 -32.97 -38.22 41.75
CA PHE A 463 -33.12 -37.48 43.03
C PHE A 463 -32.73 -36.01 42.92
N ASN A 464 -33.72 -35.20 43.24
CA ASN A 464 -33.77 -33.75 43.24
C ASN A 464 -33.52 -33.25 44.67
N LYS A 465 -32.72 -32.18 44.84
CA LYS A 465 -32.80 -31.30 46.01
C LYS A 465 -32.58 -29.87 45.55
N GLY A 466 -33.68 -29.13 45.44
CA GLY A 466 -33.67 -27.69 45.26
C GLY A 466 -33.47 -26.93 46.58
N ARG A 467 -33.15 -25.64 46.44
CA ARG A 467 -33.60 -24.60 47.36
C ARG A 467 -33.80 -23.29 46.60
N THR A 468 -35.01 -22.77 46.77
CA THR A 468 -35.68 -21.53 46.33
C THR A 468 -35.04 -20.25 46.93
N GLN A 469 -35.27 -18.98 46.53
CA GLN A 469 -36.53 -18.28 46.21
C GLN A 469 -36.30 -16.81 45.71
N THR A 470 -37.10 -16.36 44.72
CA THR A 470 -37.80 -15.04 44.50
C THR A 470 -37.06 -13.67 44.62
N VAL A 471 -37.00 -12.77 43.61
CA VAL A 471 -38.01 -11.94 42.87
C VAL A 471 -38.65 -10.80 43.67
N HIS A 472 -38.47 -9.53 43.22
CA HIS A 472 -39.44 -8.44 43.35
C HIS A 472 -39.35 -7.46 42.15
N ASN A 473 -40.52 -7.08 41.62
CA ASN A 473 -40.78 -6.27 40.43
C ASN A 473 -41.97 -5.35 40.74
N LYS A 474 -41.94 -4.04 40.41
CA LYS A 474 -43.10 -3.10 40.32
C LYS A 474 -42.72 -1.95 39.35
N GLN A 475 -43.24 -1.88 38.11
CA GLN A 475 -44.50 -1.27 37.59
C GLN A 475 -44.60 0.29 37.65
N GLN A 476 -44.55 0.94 36.46
CA GLN A 476 -45.59 1.81 35.79
C GLN A 476 -45.67 3.29 36.28
N MET A 477 -45.98 4.38 35.54
CA MET A 477 -46.39 4.76 34.16
C MET A 477 -46.05 6.27 33.92
N LEU A 478 -46.11 6.74 32.65
CA LEU A 478 -45.85 8.11 32.12
C LEU A 478 -46.77 9.25 32.65
N PRO A 479 -46.33 10.54 32.50
CA PRO A 479 -47.06 11.45 31.60
C PRO A 479 -46.21 12.49 30.79
N THR A 480 -46.64 12.68 29.53
CA THR A 480 -46.84 13.91 28.74
C THR A 480 -45.70 14.90 28.38
N ILE A 481 -45.75 15.29 27.10
CA ILE A 481 -44.90 16.15 26.26
C ILE A 481 -44.84 17.62 26.73
N GLU A 482 -43.64 18.23 26.71
CA GLU A 482 -43.22 19.45 25.98
C GLU A 482 -42.18 20.32 26.74
N LYS A 483 -41.20 20.87 25.98
CA LYS A 483 -40.12 21.82 26.34
C LYS A 483 -38.86 21.27 27.02
N ARG A 484 -37.88 20.86 26.20
CA ARG A 484 -36.55 21.51 26.12
C ARG A 484 -35.70 20.87 25.03
N LEU A 485 -35.60 21.58 23.90
CA LEU A 485 -34.39 21.59 23.08
C LEU A 485 -33.23 22.06 23.97
N VAL A 486 -32.26 21.19 24.26
CA VAL A 486 -30.79 21.37 24.15
C VAL A 486 -30.17 20.00 24.49
N ASP A 487 -29.48 19.39 23.51
CA ASP A 487 -28.72 18.15 23.63
C ASP A 487 -27.46 18.36 24.51
N PRO A 488 -27.21 17.55 25.56
CA PRO A 488 -26.01 17.68 26.39
C PRO A 488 -24.80 16.95 25.77
N LEU A 489 -24.27 17.51 24.69
CA LEU A 489 -22.89 17.30 24.26
C LEU A 489 -22.19 18.66 24.25
N VAL A 490 -21.31 18.90 25.23
CA VAL A 490 -20.02 19.63 25.16
C VAL A 490 -19.58 19.97 26.59
N ASN A 491 -18.70 19.12 27.15
CA ASN A 491 -17.66 19.56 28.08
C ASN A 491 -16.61 18.45 28.26
N LYS A 492 -15.86 18.13 27.20
CA LYS A 492 -14.60 17.38 27.35
C LYS A 492 -13.51 18.40 27.67
N ARG A 493 -13.03 18.42 28.93
CA ARG A 493 -11.88 19.24 29.34
C ARG A 493 -10.58 18.62 28.81
N VAL A 494 -9.53 19.43 28.59
CA VAL A 494 -8.16 18.95 28.34
C VAL A 494 -7.78 17.89 29.37
N VAL A 495 -7.22 16.76 28.93
CA VAL A 495 -6.66 15.75 29.85
C VAL A 495 -5.42 16.35 30.51
N ILE A 496 -5.58 16.84 31.74
CA ILE A 496 -4.47 17.23 32.60
C ILE A 496 -3.87 15.96 33.17
N ILE A 497 -2.67 15.62 32.70
CA ILE A 497 -1.91 14.47 33.19
C ILE A 497 -1.24 14.88 34.49
N ARG A 498 -1.41 14.07 35.54
CA ARG A 498 -0.73 14.31 36.81
C ARG A 498 0.73 13.91 36.70
N GLU A 499 1.61 14.65 37.36
CA GLU A 499 3.06 14.46 37.26
C GLU A 499 3.48 13.05 37.72
N GLU A 500 2.74 12.42 38.64
CA GLU A 500 3.00 11.05 39.13
C GLU A 500 2.67 9.96 38.11
N GLN A 501 1.90 10.30 37.06
CA GLN A 501 1.60 9.37 35.96
C GLN A 501 2.70 9.33 34.90
N LEU A 502 3.72 10.20 35.01
CA LEU A 502 4.81 10.30 34.07
C LEU A 502 6.11 9.75 34.67
N LYS A 503 6.77 8.88 33.92
CA LYS A 503 8.12 8.41 34.20
C LYS A 503 9.04 8.92 33.10
N PHE A 504 10.06 9.68 33.49
CA PHE A 504 11.06 10.21 32.57
C PHE A 504 12.15 9.18 32.28
N GLY A 505 12.57 9.12 31.04
CA GLY A 505 13.70 8.36 30.54
C GLY A 505 14.79 9.30 29.99
N LYS A 506 15.54 8.81 29.00
CA LYS A 506 16.64 9.57 28.38
C LYS A 506 16.13 10.81 27.64
N VAL A 507 17.01 11.80 27.52
CA VAL A 507 16.80 12.95 26.63
C VAL A 507 16.86 12.45 25.18
N LEU A 508 15.85 12.81 24.39
CA LEU A 508 15.76 12.51 22.96
C LEU A 508 16.33 13.63 22.10
N GLY A 509 16.15 14.88 22.54
CA GLY A 509 16.66 16.05 21.85
C GLY A 509 16.39 17.32 22.64
N GLU A 510 17.07 18.40 22.25
CA GLU A 510 16.88 19.73 22.79
C GLU A 510 16.81 20.72 21.63
N GLY A 511 15.75 21.52 21.58
CA GLY A 511 15.52 22.48 20.50
C GLY A 511 15.04 23.82 21.02
N ASN A 512 14.68 24.70 20.09
CA ASN A 512 14.27 26.08 20.40
C ASN A 512 13.05 26.15 21.33
N PHE A 513 12.16 25.17 21.25
CA PHE A 513 10.95 25.07 22.05
C PHE A 513 11.13 24.36 23.41
N GLY A 514 12.33 23.82 23.67
CA GLY A 514 12.66 23.14 24.92
C GLY A 514 13.18 21.71 24.74
N LYS A 515 13.22 20.97 25.85
CA LYS A 515 13.88 19.66 25.94
C LYS A 515 12.87 18.52 25.83
N VAL A 516 13.17 17.52 25.03
CA VAL A 516 12.31 16.36 24.80
C VAL A 516 12.91 15.13 25.48
N TYR A 517 12.10 14.45 26.28
CA TYR A 517 12.47 13.23 26.99
C TYR A 517 11.68 12.06 26.44
N ALA A 518 12.29 10.88 26.35
CA ALA A 518 11.53 9.64 26.30
C ALA A 518 10.87 9.43 27.66
N GLY A 519 9.72 8.79 27.70
CA GLY A 519 9.06 8.47 28.95
C GLY A 519 7.99 7.41 28.81
N GLU A 520 7.36 7.12 29.93
CA GLU A 520 6.17 6.28 30.03
C GLU A 520 5.05 7.08 30.69
N TYR A 521 3.85 6.99 30.12
CA TYR A 521 2.63 7.55 30.66
C TYR A 521 1.72 6.42 31.15
N ARG A 522 1.33 6.45 32.43
CA ARG A 522 0.40 5.49 33.02
C ARG A 522 -1.03 6.01 32.92
N GLU A 523 -1.83 5.36 32.07
CA GLU A 523 -3.27 5.63 31.92
C GLU A 523 -4.04 5.25 33.19
N GLU A 524 -5.24 5.81 33.38
CA GLU A 524 -6.08 5.56 34.57
C GLU A 524 -6.47 4.08 34.74
N HIS A 525 -6.54 3.33 33.65
CA HIS A 525 -6.85 1.89 33.65
C HIS A 525 -5.62 0.99 33.89
N GLY A 526 -4.47 1.57 34.26
CA GLY A 526 -3.25 0.83 34.63
C GLY A 526 -2.33 0.45 33.47
N ARG A 527 -2.69 0.76 32.21
CA ARG A 527 -1.83 0.55 31.03
C ARG A 527 -0.70 1.59 31.01
N SER A 528 0.53 1.16 30.74
CA SER A 528 1.69 2.05 30.53
C SER A 528 1.96 2.18 29.03
N VAL A 529 2.03 3.41 28.53
CA VAL A 529 2.30 3.69 27.11
C VAL A 529 3.61 4.49 26.94
N PRO A 530 4.46 4.17 25.96
CA PRO A 530 5.66 4.94 25.67
C PRO A 530 5.29 6.29 25.07
N VAL A 531 5.90 7.36 25.58
CA VAL A 531 5.60 8.75 25.23
C VAL A 531 6.85 9.59 25.02
N ALA A 532 6.72 10.64 24.22
CA ALA A 532 7.66 11.75 24.19
C ALA A 532 7.13 12.86 25.11
N ILE A 533 7.94 13.31 26.06
CA ILE A 533 7.60 14.36 27.02
C ILE A 533 8.40 15.60 26.64
N LYS A 534 7.73 16.58 26.05
CA LYS A 534 8.34 17.85 25.65
C LYS A 534 8.15 18.88 26.76
N ALA A 535 9.25 19.25 27.42
CA ALA A 535 9.27 20.32 28.41
C ALA A 535 9.46 21.66 27.73
N LEU A 536 8.45 22.52 27.80
CA LEU A 536 8.48 23.84 27.17
C LEU A 536 9.36 24.80 27.98
N LYS A 537 10.13 25.66 27.31
CA LYS A 537 11.06 26.59 27.99
C LYS A 537 10.31 27.45 29.01
N ALA A 538 10.88 27.57 30.22
CA ALA A 538 10.32 28.31 31.34
C ALA A 538 10.50 29.82 31.15
N THR A 539 9.67 30.37 30.29
CA THR A 539 9.35 31.79 30.25
C THR A 539 7.89 31.78 29.90
N MET A 540 6.98 32.23 30.76
CA MET A 540 5.61 32.61 30.39
C MET A 540 4.93 33.01 31.70
N ASP A 541 4.45 34.25 31.73
CA ASP A 541 3.52 34.75 32.73
C ASP A 541 2.22 33.92 32.75
N ALA A 542 1.32 34.25 33.67
CA ALA A 542 0.06 33.53 33.83
C ALA A 542 -0.83 33.58 32.56
N SER A 543 -0.71 34.64 31.76
CA SER A 543 -1.49 34.86 30.53
C SER A 543 -1.08 33.89 29.43
N ALA A 544 0.22 33.83 29.13
CA ALA A 544 0.73 32.95 28.08
C ALA A 544 0.62 31.45 28.44
N ARG A 545 0.65 31.12 29.74
CA ARG A 545 0.29 29.76 30.21
C ARG A 545 -1.16 29.39 29.89
N GLU A 546 -2.09 30.35 29.92
CA GLU A 546 -3.50 30.10 29.66
C GLU A 546 -3.79 29.98 28.16
N GLU A 547 -3.15 30.79 27.33
CA GLU A 547 -3.21 30.65 25.87
C GLU A 547 -2.60 29.34 25.39
N MET A 548 -1.47 28.93 25.96
CA MET A 548 -0.87 27.63 25.68
C MET A 548 -1.79 26.45 26.04
N LYS A 549 -2.56 26.55 27.13
CA LYS A 549 -3.58 25.53 27.45
C LYS A 549 -4.73 25.52 26.43
N LYS A 550 -5.14 26.69 25.95
CA LYS A 550 -6.15 26.81 24.88
C LYS A 550 -5.64 26.20 23.57
N GLU A 551 -4.40 26.45 23.19
CA GLU A 551 -3.78 25.83 22.01
C GLU A 551 -3.64 24.32 22.19
N ALA A 552 -3.16 23.86 23.35
CA ALA A 552 -3.07 22.43 23.66
C ALA A 552 -4.44 21.72 23.65
N PHE A 553 -5.52 22.43 23.99
CA PHE A 553 -6.89 21.91 23.85
C PHE A 553 -7.26 21.67 22.39
N VAL A 554 -7.01 22.65 21.52
CA VAL A 554 -7.26 22.51 20.08
C VAL A 554 -6.36 21.42 19.47
N MET A 555 -5.09 21.36 19.87
CA MET A 555 -4.14 20.32 19.46
C MET A 555 -4.59 18.92 19.88
N LYS A 556 -5.22 18.78 21.05
CA LYS A 556 -5.72 17.50 21.55
C LYS A 556 -6.85 16.91 20.68
N GLU A 557 -7.66 17.79 20.08
CA GLU A 557 -8.74 17.42 19.17
C GLU A 557 -8.24 17.06 17.76
N LEU A 558 -6.96 17.28 17.45
CA LEU A 558 -6.38 16.84 16.20
C LEU A 558 -6.14 15.33 16.25
N SER A 559 -6.88 14.59 15.41
CA SER A 559 -6.75 13.15 15.24
C SER A 559 -6.63 12.86 13.75
N HIS A 560 -5.41 12.53 13.33
CA HIS A 560 -5.11 12.20 11.95
C HIS A 560 -3.86 11.29 11.90
N PRO A 561 -3.79 10.28 11.02
CA PRO A 561 -2.65 9.36 10.94
C PRO A 561 -1.30 10.05 10.73
N CYS A 562 -1.26 11.19 10.04
CA CYS A 562 -0.05 11.98 9.78
C CYS A 562 0.20 13.12 10.78
N ILE A 563 -0.47 13.16 11.92
CA ILE A 563 -0.25 14.19 12.93
C ILE A 563 0.13 13.51 14.24
N VAL A 564 1.17 14.00 14.90
CA VAL A 564 1.60 13.48 16.19
C VAL A 564 0.51 13.70 17.23
N ARG A 565 0.02 12.61 17.80
CA ARG A 565 -1.04 12.60 18.80
C ARG A 565 -0.54 13.21 20.12
N LEU A 566 -1.29 14.18 20.62
CA LEU A 566 -1.14 14.70 21.98
C LEU A 566 -1.99 13.85 22.95
N TYR A 567 -1.37 13.25 23.96
CA TYR A 567 -2.08 12.57 25.05
C TYR A 567 -2.67 13.56 26.05
N GLY A 568 -1.91 14.58 26.41
CA GLY A 568 -2.35 15.63 27.32
C GLY A 568 -1.21 16.56 27.70
N VAL A 569 -1.49 17.44 28.65
CA VAL A 569 -0.50 18.36 29.23
C VAL A 569 -0.33 18.09 30.71
N CYS A 570 0.88 18.25 31.21
CA CYS A 570 1.21 18.14 32.63
C CYS A 570 1.91 19.41 33.09
N GLN A 571 1.42 20.02 34.16
CA GLN A 571 2.16 21.10 34.82
C GLN A 571 3.14 20.47 35.82
N SER A 572 4.42 20.40 35.47
CA SER A 572 5.43 19.89 36.39
C SER A 572 5.84 20.97 37.38
N ARG A 573 5.71 20.66 38.67
CA ARG A 573 6.24 21.51 39.75
C ARG A 573 7.76 21.37 39.84
N LYS A 574 8.28 20.16 39.63
CA LYS A 574 9.72 19.85 39.72
C LYS A 574 10.55 20.59 38.68
N MET A 575 10.03 20.69 37.45
CA MET A 575 10.73 21.36 36.34
C MET A 575 10.29 22.83 36.14
N ASN A 576 9.33 23.32 36.94
CA ASN A 576 8.66 24.61 36.75
C ASN A 576 8.29 24.87 35.27
N SER A 577 7.77 23.85 34.59
CA SER A 577 7.54 23.85 33.16
C SER A 577 6.23 23.16 32.82
N THR A 578 5.63 23.57 31.71
CA THR A 578 4.50 22.88 31.09
C THR A 578 5.04 21.79 30.18
N LEU A 579 4.60 20.56 30.42
CA LEU A 579 5.00 19.38 29.67
C LEU A 579 3.89 18.99 28.70
N MET A 580 4.25 18.74 27.45
CA MET A 580 3.36 18.13 26.47
C MET A 580 3.70 16.66 26.33
N VAL A 581 2.71 15.79 26.51
CA VAL A 581 2.88 14.34 26.47
C VAL A 581 2.35 13.85 25.12
N GLN A 582 3.25 13.42 24.25
CA GLN A 582 2.97 13.05 22.86
C GLN A 582 3.29 11.57 22.60
N GLU A 583 2.79 11.02 21.51
CA GLU A 583 3.25 9.71 21.04
C GLU A 583 4.75 9.69 20.74
N LEU A 584 5.42 8.60 21.10
CA LEU A 584 6.85 8.43 20.88
C LEU A 584 7.10 7.83 19.49
N LEU A 585 7.79 8.57 18.63
CA LEU A 585 8.24 8.10 17.30
C LEU A 585 9.73 7.72 17.36
N SER A 586 10.01 6.42 17.24
CA SER A 586 11.32 5.85 17.55
C SER A 586 12.43 6.17 16.54
N MET A 587 12.10 6.58 15.30
CA MET A 587 13.09 6.89 14.26
C MET A 587 13.53 8.36 14.24
N GLY A 588 12.93 9.22 15.07
CA GLY A 588 13.32 10.64 15.16
C GLY A 588 12.87 11.47 13.96
N ALA A 589 13.56 12.59 13.72
CA ALA A 589 13.20 13.56 12.70
C ALA A 589 13.64 13.13 11.29
N LEU A 590 12.81 13.44 10.29
CA LEU A 590 13.05 13.15 8.88
C LEU A 590 14.33 13.83 8.38
N LEU A 591 14.62 15.06 8.83
CA LEU A 591 15.85 15.76 8.47
C LEU A 591 17.11 14.98 8.87
N ASP A 592 17.12 14.39 10.07
CA ASP A 592 18.26 13.58 10.53
C ASP A 592 18.39 12.29 9.71
N TYR A 593 17.26 11.67 9.37
CA TYR A 593 17.22 10.48 8.53
C TYR A 593 17.78 10.77 7.13
N LEU A 594 17.33 11.86 6.49
CA LEU A 594 17.79 12.28 5.17
C LEU A 594 19.32 12.49 5.13
N LYS A 595 19.90 13.06 6.19
CA LYS A 595 21.34 13.31 6.29
C LYS A 595 22.16 12.04 6.58
N LYS A 596 21.62 11.12 7.39
CA LYS A 596 22.36 9.93 7.87
C LYS A 596 22.19 8.70 6.99
N HIS A 597 21.11 8.61 6.21
CA HIS A 597 20.72 7.42 5.45
C HIS A 597 20.38 7.76 3.99
N VAL A 598 21.24 8.55 3.35
CA VAL A 598 21.07 9.05 1.98
C VAL A 598 20.83 7.90 0.99
N GLU A 599 21.52 6.77 1.16
CA GLU A 599 21.40 5.58 0.33
C GLU A 599 20.04 4.86 0.41
N ASN A 600 19.32 5.03 1.52
CA ASN A 600 18.00 4.42 1.74
C ASN A 600 16.84 5.37 1.39
N ALA A 601 17.14 6.65 1.24
CA ALA A 601 16.21 7.73 0.97
C ALA A 601 15.82 7.79 -0.53
N THR A 602 14.97 6.85 -0.97
CA THR A 602 14.54 6.73 -2.39
C THR A 602 13.40 7.69 -2.76
N ARG A 603 13.23 7.98 -4.06
CA ARG A 603 12.14 8.82 -4.57
C ARG A 603 10.75 8.29 -4.25
N THR A 604 10.59 6.97 -4.24
CA THR A 604 9.34 6.35 -3.84
C THR A 604 8.99 6.75 -2.40
N LEU A 605 9.96 6.72 -1.48
CA LEU A 605 9.77 7.21 -0.12
C LEU A 605 9.51 8.72 -0.08
N PHE A 606 10.17 9.51 -0.93
CA PHE A 606 9.91 10.96 -1.02
C PHE A 606 8.45 11.23 -1.38
N SER A 607 7.93 10.52 -2.39
CA SER A 607 6.52 10.63 -2.79
C SER A 607 5.58 10.24 -1.64
N PHE A 608 5.92 9.20 -0.86
CA PHE A 608 5.14 8.75 0.30
C PHE A 608 5.12 9.80 1.41
N TRP A 609 6.27 10.38 1.74
CA TRP A 609 6.36 11.41 2.78
C TRP A 609 5.64 12.69 2.36
N VAL A 610 5.82 13.13 1.10
CA VAL A 610 5.15 14.32 0.56
C VAL A 610 3.63 14.19 0.63
N ILE A 611 3.06 13.07 0.17
CA ILE A 611 1.60 12.86 0.24
C ILE A 611 1.10 12.84 1.68
N GLN A 612 1.82 12.18 2.60
CA GLN A 612 1.45 12.17 4.03
C GLN A 612 1.47 13.56 4.65
N ILE A 613 2.48 14.38 4.33
CA ILE A 613 2.56 15.78 4.81
C ILE A 613 1.36 16.57 4.27
N ILE A 614 1.05 16.46 2.97
CA ILE A 614 -0.09 17.17 2.39
C ILE A 614 -1.40 16.73 3.05
N HIS A 615 -1.62 15.44 3.29
CA HIS A 615 -2.84 14.97 3.96
C HIS A 615 -2.96 15.49 5.40
N GLY A 616 -1.88 15.46 6.17
CA GLY A 616 -1.85 16.03 7.51
C GLY A 616 -2.14 17.53 7.50
N MET A 617 -1.51 18.28 6.60
CA MET A 617 -1.72 19.72 6.47
C MET A 617 -3.11 20.09 5.93
N ALA A 618 -3.68 19.31 5.01
CA ALA A 618 -5.05 19.48 4.55
C ALA A 618 -6.07 19.25 5.69
N TYR A 619 -5.80 18.29 6.58
CA TYR A 619 -6.60 18.10 7.78
C TYR A 619 -6.51 19.30 8.73
N MET A 620 -5.31 19.82 8.96
CA MET A 620 -5.09 21.01 9.81
C MET A 620 -5.77 22.26 9.22
N GLU A 621 -5.64 22.48 7.91
CA GLU A 621 -6.30 23.56 7.18
C GLU A 621 -7.83 23.50 7.37
N ARG A 622 -8.44 22.30 7.24
CA ARG A 622 -9.87 22.09 7.48
C ARG A 622 -10.27 22.38 8.93
N LYS A 623 -9.38 22.09 9.89
CA LYS A 623 -9.57 22.41 11.32
C LYS A 623 -9.23 23.87 11.65
N ARG A 624 -8.86 24.68 10.64
CA ARG A 624 -8.42 26.08 10.79
C ARG A 624 -7.22 26.22 11.72
N PHE A 625 -6.31 25.26 11.65
CA PHE A 625 -5.08 25.23 12.43
C PHE A 625 -3.89 25.56 11.53
N VAL A 626 -3.11 26.58 11.89
CA VAL A 626 -1.90 27.00 11.16
C VAL A 626 -0.68 26.43 11.87
N HIS A 627 0.21 25.76 11.14
CA HIS A 627 1.39 25.10 11.68
C HIS A 627 2.49 26.10 12.08
N ARG A 628 2.77 27.09 11.21
CA ARG A 628 3.76 28.18 11.36
C ARG A 628 5.24 27.78 11.32
N ASP A 629 5.58 26.55 11.69
CA ASP A 629 6.95 26.02 11.62
C ASP A 629 7.06 24.70 10.82
N LEU A 630 6.42 24.60 9.66
CA LEU A 630 6.47 23.36 8.87
C LEU A 630 7.85 23.21 8.19
N ALA A 631 8.61 22.19 8.57
CA ALA A 631 9.96 21.91 8.06
C ALA A 631 10.31 20.44 8.26
N ALA A 632 11.32 19.91 7.54
CA ALA A 632 11.72 18.50 7.65
C ALA A 632 12.18 18.10 9.06
N ARG A 633 12.68 19.04 9.86
CA ARG A 633 13.01 18.83 11.29
C ARG A 633 11.79 18.52 12.18
N ASN A 634 10.61 18.99 11.77
CA ASN A 634 9.35 18.85 12.50
C ASN A 634 8.48 17.72 11.93
N ILE A 635 9.01 16.96 10.96
CA ILE A 635 8.41 15.71 10.48
C ILE A 635 9.10 14.55 11.20
N LEU A 636 8.35 13.79 11.98
CA LEU A 636 8.87 12.64 12.73
C LEU A 636 8.54 11.33 12.04
N MET A 637 9.42 10.34 12.14
CA MET A 637 9.30 9.06 11.46
C MET A 637 8.85 7.94 12.42
N GLN A 638 7.77 7.24 12.05
CA GLN A 638 7.31 6.02 12.73
C GLN A 638 7.99 4.78 12.14
N SER A 639 8.15 4.77 10.81
CA SER A 639 8.88 3.76 10.04
C SER A 639 9.47 4.44 8.80
N HIS A 640 10.26 3.73 8.00
CA HIS A 640 10.83 4.25 6.75
C HIS A 640 9.80 4.88 5.80
N SER A 641 8.57 4.36 5.75
CA SER A 641 7.51 4.87 4.87
C SER A 641 6.41 5.65 5.60
N ARG A 642 6.43 5.75 6.94
CA ARG A 642 5.37 6.42 7.73
C ARG A 642 5.91 7.60 8.51
N ILE A 643 5.32 8.77 8.30
CA ILE A 643 5.70 10.02 8.95
C ILE A 643 4.52 10.67 9.66
N LYS A 644 4.83 11.56 10.60
CA LYS A 644 3.85 12.40 11.30
C LYS A 644 4.40 13.81 11.48
N ILE A 645 3.52 14.79 11.30
CA ILE A 645 3.77 16.21 11.52
C ILE A 645 3.71 16.48 13.01
N SER A 646 4.76 17.10 13.54
CA SER A 646 4.93 17.44 14.96
C SER A 646 5.13 18.94 15.14
N ASP A 647 5.13 19.41 16.38
CA ASP A 647 5.49 20.79 16.74
C ASP A 647 4.64 21.90 16.09
N PHE A 648 3.43 21.53 15.66
CA PHE A 648 2.40 22.46 15.23
C PHE A 648 1.90 23.32 16.40
N GLY A 649 1.77 24.63 16.19
CA GLY A 649 1.15 25.54 17.17
C GLY A 649 1.98 25.83 18.42
N LEU A 650 3.31 25.85 18.32
CA LEU A 650 4.20 26.24 19.43
C LEU A 650 4.83 27.63 19.26
N SER A 651 4.59 28.30 18.13
CA SER A 651 5.00 29.69 17.89
C SER A 651 3.90 30.64 18.37
N ARG A 652 4.22 31.44 19.38
CA ARG A 652 3.34 32.33 20.17
C ARG A 652 2.26 33.07 19.36
N SER A 653 1.13 33.33 20.03
CA SER A 653 0.15 34.36 19.68
C SER A 653 0.82 35.73 19.49
N VAL A 654 0.39 36.43 18.44
CA VAL A 654 0.77 37.82 18.17
C VAL A 654 -0.13 38.67 19.07
N ASP A 655 0.48 39.43 20.00
CA ASP A 655 -0.25 40.44 20.77
C ASP A 655 -0.83 41.50 19.84
N SER A 656 -1.93 42.10 20.29
CA SER A 656 -2.84 42.98 19.56
C SER A 656 -2.27 44.34 19.08
N ASN A 657 -0.99 44.43 18.76
CA ASN A 657 -0.37 45.57 18.09
C ASN A 657 0.65 45.03 17.07
N ASP A 658 0.47 45.39 15.79
CA ASP A 658 1.13 44.91 14.56
C ASP A 658 2.68 45.01 14.49
N TYR A 659 3.43 44.62 15.52
CA TYR A 659 4.87 44.37 15.40
C TYR A 659 5.37 43.46 16.53
N TYR A 660 6.17 42.46 16.17
CA TYR A 660 6.95 41.66 17.08
C TYR A 660 8.24 42.39 17.46
N VAL A 661 8.50 42.59 18.75
CA VAL A 661 9.86 42.85 19.28
C VAL A 661 10.28 41.62 20.07
N GLN A 662 11.29 40.91 19.58
CA GLN A 662 11.88 39.77 20.28
C GLN A 662 12.64 40.25 21.53
N HIS A 663 12.42 39.61 22.68
CA HIS A 663 13.26 39.74 23.89
C HIS A 663 13.88 38.38 24.27
N SER A 664 14.20 37.51 23.30
CA SER A 664 14.89 36.24 23.58
C SER A 664 15.78 35.79 22.43
N ASP A 665 16.93 35.20 22.71
CA ASP A 665 17.95 34.72 21.74
C ASP A 665 17.52 33.54 20.84
N THR A 666 16.23 33.38 20.52
CA THR A 666 15.72 32.24 19.76
C THR A 666 15.78 32.52 18.25
N PRO A 667 16.51 31.72 17.45
CA PRO A 667 16.59 31.92 16.00
C PRO A 667 15.23 31.70 15.32
N ILE A 668 14.80 32.66 14.49
CA ILE A 668 13.59 32.58 13.67
C ILE A 668 13.88 31.75 12.41
N PRO A 669 13.01 30.82 12.00
CA PRO A 669 13.23 29.95 10.84
C PRO A 669 12.91 30.66 9.51
N ILE A 670 13.60 31.76 9.23
CA ILE A 670 13.32 32.69 8.12
C ILE A 670 13.29 32.00 6.76
N ALA A 671 14.16 31.02 6.55
CA ALA A 671 14.21 30.25 5.30
C ALA A 671 12.92 29.48 4.94
N TRP A 672 12.00 29.25 5.89
CA TRP A 672 10.72 28.56 5.64
C TRP A 672 9.52 29.51 5.56
N TYR A 673 9.69 30.80 5.84
CA TYR A 673 8.59 31.75 5.91
C TYR A 673 8.22 32.31 4.53
N ALA A 674 6.92 32.49 4.33
CA ALA A 674 6.39 33.15 3.16
C ALA A 674 6.64 34.68 3.21
N PRO A 675 6.64 35.39 2.06
CA PRO A 675 6.81 36.84 2.03
C PRO A 675 5.91 37.57 3.03
N GLU A 676 4.61 37.27 3.07
CA GLU A 676 3.67 37.91 4.00
C GLU A 676 3.95 37.60 5.48
N SER A 677 4.58 36.46 5.77
CA SER A 677 5.00 36.11 7.13
C SER A 677 6.30 36.80 7.52
N LEU A 678 7.20 37.03 6.55
CA LEU A 678 8.45 37.77 6.75
C LEU A 678 8.21 39.27 6.95
N PHE A 679 7.39 39.88 6.09
CA PHE A 679 7.21 41.33 6.05
C PHE A 679 6.05 41.83 6.90
N HIS A 680 4.99 41.04 7.01
CA HIS A 680 3.74 41.46 7.65
C HIS A 680 3.31 40.57 8.83
N TYR A 681 4.17 39.63 9.25
CA TYR A 681 3.89 38.67 10.34
C TYR A 681 2.56 37.93 10.20
N LYS A 682 2.09 37.77 8.95
CA LYS A 682 0.81 37.13 8.65
C LYS A 682 1.00 35.64 8.45
N PHE A 683 0.46 34.84 9.36
CA PHE A 683 0.52 33.37 9.30
C PHE A 683 -0.85 32.79 8.95
N THR A 684 -0.91 32.01 7.89
CA THR A 684 -2.14 31.39 7.37
C THR A 684 -1.86 29.99 6.82
N SER A 685 -2.88 29.22 6.48
CA SER A 685 -2.68 27.95 5.75
C SER A 685 -1.90 28.16 4.44
N LYS A 686 -2.00 29.33 3.80
CA LYS A 686 -1.26 29.66 2.57
C LYS A 686 0.22 30.00 2.82
N SER A 687 0.57 30.49 4.01
CA SER A 687 1.97 30.61 4.41
C SER A 687 2.55 29.22 4.74
N ASP A 688 1.77 28.31 5.31
CA ASP A 688 2.19 26.92 5.51
C ASP A 688 2.41 26.18 4.18
N VAL A 689 1.66 26.50 3.12
CA VAL A 689 1.89 25.97 1.76
C VAL A 689 3.28 26.39 1.24
N TRP A 690 3.71 27.62 1.52
CA TRP A 690 5.07 28.06 1.18
C TRP A 690 6.13 27.23 1.94
N SER A 691 5.97 27.10 3.26
CA SER A 691 6.86 26.29 4.11
C SER A 691 6.88 24.83 3.68
N PHE A 692 5.75 24.30 3.20
CA PHE A 692 5.66 22.98 2.60
C PHE A 692 6.50 22.87 1.32
N GLY A 693 6.51 23.88 0.44
CA GLY A 693 7.39 23.92 -0.73
C GLY A 693 8.88 23.84 -0.34
N VAL A 694 9.27 24.55 0.72
CA VAL A 694 10.64 24.47 1.28
C VAL A 694 10.91 23.08 1.88
N THR A 695 9.94 22.50 2.58
CA THR A 695 10.04 21.14 3.14
C THR A 695 10.20 20.09 2.02
N MET A 696 9.48 20.23 0.91
CA MET A 696 9.68 19.38 -0.27
C MET A 696 11.09 19.55 -0.83
N TRP A 697 11.60 20.79 -0.90
CA TRP A 697 12.97 21.04 -1.34
C TRP A 697 13.98 20.33 -0.44
N GLU A 698 13.83 20.40 0.89
CA GLU A 698 14.67 19.67 1.85
C GLU A 698 14.65 18.15 1.60
N ILE A 699 13.47 17.56 1.35
CA ILE A 699 13.34 16.13 1.07
C ILE A 699 14.13 15.76 -0.19
N TYR A 700 13.92 16.49 -1.29
CA TYR A 700 14.54 16.19 -2.58
C TYR A 700 16.01 16.62 -2.67
N SER A 701 16.50 17.43 -1.73
CA SER A 701 17.90 17.80 -1.59
C SER A 701 18.65 16.97 -0.54
N PHE A 702 18.02 15.92 0.00
CA PHE A 702 18.58 15.06 1.04
C PHE A 702 18.96 15.82 2.33
N GLY A 703 18.12 16.78 2.71
CA GLY A 703 18.23 17.53 3.96
C GLY A 703 19.28 18.64 3.92
N GLN A 704 19.62 19.16 2.73
CA GLN A 704 20.42 20.38 2.63
C GLN A 704 19.70 21.55 3.29
N TYR A 705 20.46 22.52 3.79
CA TYR A 705 19.89 23.73 4.35
C TYR A 705 19.41 24.65 3.21
N PRO A 706 18.14 25.12 3.22
CA PRO A 706 17.64 26.02 2.19
C PRO A 706 18.45 27.31 2.12
N TYR A 707 18.73 27.80 0.91
CA TYR A 707 19.56 28.99 0.64
C TYR A 707 21.03 28.87 1.07
N GLY A 708 21.48 27.70 1.53
CA GLY A 708 22.88 27.45 1.86
C GLY A 708 23.40 28.36 2.97
N SER A 709 24.44 29.15 2.68
CA SER A 709 25.07 30.08 3.62
C SER A 709 24.61 31.53 3.46
N MET A 710 23.53 31.77 2.69
CA MET A 710 23.02 33.13 2.45
C MET A 710 22.55 33.76 3.78
N PRO A 711 22.97 35.00 4.10
CA PRO A 711 22.46 35.74 5.24
C PRO A 711 20.95 35.97 5.18
N THR A 712 20.33 36.10 6.36
CA THR A 712 18.89 36.30 6.52
C THR A 712 18.34 37.49 5.70
N GLU A 713 19.05 38.60 5.71
CA GLU A 713 18.66 39.84 5.02
C GLU A 713 18.68 39.62 3.50
N GLU A 714 19.68 38.90 3.00
CA GLU A 714 19.82 38.56 1.58
C GLU A 714 18.74 37.56 1.12
N ILE A 715 18.38 36.59 1.97
CA ILE A 715 17.26 35.65 1.67
C ILE A 715 15.97 36.45 1.46
N THR A 716 15.72 37.42 2.34
CA THR A 716 14.51 38.24 2.31
C THR A 716 14.44 39.07 1.03
N GLN A 717 15.54 39.74 0.66
CA GLN A 717 15.66 40.50 -0.60
C GLN A 717 15.56 39.61 -1.83
N PHE A 718 16.17 38.42 -1.80
CA PHE A 718 16.10 37.46 -2.90
C PHE A 718 14.67 36.99 -3.15
N ILE A 719 13.91 36.71 -2.09
CA ILE A 719 12.50 36.30 -2.18
C ILE A 719 11.63 37.46 -2.72
N GLU A 720 11.85 38.68 -2.23
CA GLU A 720 11.16 39.90 -2.67
C GLU A 720 11.43 40.21 -4.15
N ALA A 721 12.64 39.99 -4.63
CA ALA A 721 13.02 40.05 -6.05
C ALA A 721 12.47 38.86 -6.88
N ASN A 722 11.51 38.09 -6.33
CA ASN A 722 10.89 36.92 -6.92
C ASN A 722 11.87 35.74 -7.19
N GLY A 723 13.01 35.71 -6.50
CA GLY A 723 13.96 34.61 -6.52
C GLY A 723 13.42 33.36 -5.81
N ARG A 724 13.79 32.16 -6.31
CA ARG A 724 13.39 30.87 -5.73
C ARG A 724 14.59 29.92 -5.61
N LEU A 725 14.52 29.00 -4.66
CA LEU A 725 15.51 27.93 -4.50
C LEU A 725 15.68 27.15 -5.79
N GLN A 726 16.91 26.84 -6.17
CA GLN A 726 17.18 26.07 -7.39
C GLN A 726 16.66 24.64 -7.29
N ARG A 727 16.33 24.02 -8.43
CA ARG A 727 15.89 22.62 -8.49
C ARG A 727 16.97 21.69 -7.91
N PRO A 728 16.67 20.86 -6.89
CA PRO A 728 17.63 19.90 -6.36
C PRO A 728 18.17 18.93 -7.41
N ALA A 729 19.42 18.50 -7.24
CA ALA A 729 20.05 17.52 -8.13
C ALA A 729 19.25 16.21 -8.17
N GLY A 730 18.89 15.77 -9.38
CA GLY A 730 18.02 14.63 -9.58
C GLY A 730 16.52 14.94 -9.49
N CYS A 731 16.05 16.00 -8.84
CA CYS A 731 14.61 16.29 -8.78
C CYS A 731 13.99 16.43 -10.19
N SER A 732 12.85 15.78 -10.43
CA SER A 732 12.16 15.84 -11.72
C SER A 732 11.60 17.25 -11.97
N SER A 733 11.46 17.64 -13.24
CA SER A 733 10.83 18.94 -13.56
C SER A 733 9.40 19.01 -13.01
N SER A 734 8.65 17.91 -13.08
CA SER A 734 7.28 17.79 -12.56
C SER A 734 7.18 18.09 -11.06
N VAL A 735 8.08 17.53 -10.24
CA VAL A 735 8.11 17.79 -8.80
C VAL A 735 8.51 19.23 -8.51
N TYR A 736 9.49 19.75 -9.23
CA TYR A 736 9.94 21.12 -9.02
C TYR A 736 8.88 22.16 -9.41
N GLU A 737 8.08 21.92 -10.44
CA GLU A 737 6.91 22.73 -10.77
C GLU A 737 5.91 22.84 -9.61
N ILE A 738 5.75 21.76 -8.83
CA ILE A 738 4.90 21.78 -7.62
C ILE A 738 5.52 22.68 -6.55
N MET A 739 6.85 22.61 -6.35
CA MET A 739 7.55 23.50 -5.42
C MET A 739 7.38 24.98 -5.83
N LEU A 740 7.54 25.28 -7.12
CA LEU A 740 7.33 26.62 -7.67
C LEU A 740 5.89 27.10 -7.48
N TRP A 741 4.89 26.22 -7.64
CA TRP A 741 3.49 26.54 -7.40
C TRP A 741 3.22 26.84 -5.91
N CYS A 742 3.83 26.10 -4.99
CA CYS A 742 3.81 26.41 -3.56
C CYS A 742 4.45 27.78 -3.25
N TRP A 743 5.45 28.19 -4.03
CA TRP A 743 6.15 29.47 -3.90
C TRP A 743 5.62 30.58 -4.82
N THR A 744 4.37 30.51 -5.28
CA THR A 744 3.73 31.66 -5.93
C THR A 744 3.74 32.85 -4.97
N HIS A 745 4.10 34.04 -5.44
CA HIS A 745 4.31 35.21 -4.58
C HIS A 745 3.03 35.58 -3.81
N GLU A 746 1.92 35.77 -4.53
CA GLU A 746 0.64 36.15 -3.93
C GLU A 746 -0.04 34.98 -3.20
N PRO A 747 -0.42 35.14 -1.91
CA PRO A 747 -0.99 34.05 -1.11
C PRO A 747 -2.30 33.48 -1.69
N HIS A 748 -3.09 34.30 -2.37
CA HIS A 748 -4.36 33.84 -2.97
C HIS A 748 -4.13 32.91 -4.17
N ASP A 749 -3.04 33.11 -4.93
CA ASP A 749 -2.72 32.32 -6.14
C ASP A 749 -1.97 31.02 -5.83
N ARG A 750 -1.37 30.91 -4.64
CA ARG A 750 -0.82 29.63 -4.15
C ARG A 750 -1.92 28.55 -4.09
N PRO A 751 -1.61 27.28 -4.28
CA PRO A 751 -2.60 26.22 -4.10
C PRO A 751 -3.05 26.12 -2.63
N SER A 752 -4.22 25.56 -2.36
CA SER A 752 -4.51 24.99 -1.04
C SER A 752 -3.89 23.59 -0.91
N PHE A 753 -3.77 23.04 0.30
CA PHE A 753 -3.34 21.65 0.47
C PHE A 753 -4.33 20.67 -0.18
N ARG A 754 -5.62 21.02 -0.23
CA ARG A 754 -6.63 20.26 -0.98
C ARG A 754 -6.39 20.26 -2.49
N ASP A 755 -5.97 21.40 -3.05
CA ASP A 755 -5.68 21.50 -4.49
C ASP A 755 -4.43 20.68 -4.84
N LEU A 756 -3.41 20.72 -3.98
CA LEU A 756 -2.24 19.85 -4.10
C LEU A 756 -2.63 18.36 -4.10
N LEU A 757 -3.50 17.90 -3.19
CA LEU A 757 -3.98 16.50 -3.20
C LEU A 757 -4.65 16.12 -4.53
N LYS A 758 -5.57 16.95 -5.01
CA LYS A 758 -6.27 16.71 -6.29
C LYS A 758 -5.30 16.66 -7.46
N PHE A 759 -4.35 17.58 -7.48
CA PHE A 759 -3.35 17.69 -8.55
C PHE A 759 -2.42 16.47 -8.58
N LEU A 760 -1.97 16.01 -7.41
CA LEU A 760 -1.06 14.87 -7.30
C LEU A 760 -1.73 13.52 -7.50
N ALA A 761 -3.04 13.41 -7.24
CA ALA A 761 -3.80 12.17 -7.42
C ALA A 761 -3.69 11.58 -8.83
N ASN A 762 -3.53 12.43 -9.85
CA ASN A 762 -3.49 12.02 -11.25
C ASN A 762 -2.07 11.95 -11.84
N ARG A 763 -1.02 12.14 -11.03
CA ARG A 763 0.38 12.06 -11.50
C ARG A 763 1.00 10.71 -11.18
N SER A 764 1.56 10.06 -12.20
CA SER A 764 2.17 8.73 -12.10
C SER A 764 3.19 8.62 -10.95
N GLU A 765 4.03 9.65 -10.78
CA GLU A 765 5.06 9.79 -9.75
C GLU A 765 4.52 9.73 -8.31
N PHE A 766 3.28 10.19 -8.08
CA PHE A 766 2.64 10.17 -6.76
C PHE A 766 1.50 9.16 -6.65
N SER A 767 1.12 8.49 -7.74
CA SER A 767 -0.02 7.55 -7.78
C SER A 767 0.09 6.39 -6.79
N LYS A 768 1.31 5.88 -6.56
CA LYS A 768 1.58 4.84 -5.55
C LYS A 768 1.43 5.42 -4.14
N ALA A 769 1.93 6.64 -3.92
CA ALA A 769 1.85 7.33 -2.64
C ALA A 769 0.42 7.66 -2.23
N VAL A 770 -0.39 8.13 -3.19
CA VAL A 770 -1.80 8.48 -2.98
C VAL A 770 -2.61 7.23 -2.64
N ARG A 771 -2.43 6.13 -3.39
CA ARG A 771 -3.07 4.84 -3.08
C ARG A 771 -2.62 4.30 -1.71
N HIS A 772 -1.31 4.33 -1.46
CA HIS A 772 -0.75 3.92 -0.18
C HIS A 772 -1.28 4.76 0.98
N PHE A 773 -1.50 6.06 0.81
CA PHE A 773 -2.07 6.86 1.89
C PHE A 773 -3.57 6.64 2.09
N GLN A 774 -4.33 6.42 1.01
CA GLN A 774 -5.75 6.07 1.07
C GLN A 774 -5.97 4.79 1.89
N SER A 775 -5.09 3.79 1.76
CA SER A 775 -5.11 2.56 2.57
C SER A 775 -4.82 2.80 4.06
N LEU A 776 -4.02 3.81 4.38
CA LEU A 776 -3.68 4.20 5.77
C LEU A 776 -4.78 5.02 6.46
N SER A 777 -5.57 5.78 5.71
CA SER A 777 -6.56 6.73 6.24
C SER A 777 -7.92 6.12 6.61
N ASN A 778 -8.16 4.85 6.28
CA ASN A 778 -9.37 4.10 6.65
C ASN A 778 -9.30 3.47 8.07
N TYR A 779 -8.41 3.98 8.93
CA TYR A 779 -8.26 3.61 10.35
C TYR A 779 -8.76 4.68 11.32
#